data_AF-A0A2P8FQZ1-F1
#
_entry.id   AF-A0A2P8FQZ1-F1
#
_cell.length_a   1.000
_cell.length_b   1.000
_cell.length_c   1.000
_cell.angle_alpha   90.00
_cell.angle_beta   90.00
_cell.angle_gamma   90.00
#
_symmetry.space_group_name_H-M   'P 1'
#
loop_
_entity.id
_entity.type
_entity.pdbx_description
1 polymer ?
#
loop_
_entity_poly.entity_id
_entity_poly.type
_entity_poly.pdbx_seq_one_letter_code
_entity_poly.pdbx_strand_id
1 'polypeptide(L)'
;MKHLLITLLLSLRCSLLTAQAPEPPLTKPPIDTSVYNKWPSLAGASISNNGKYVIYTIENQPAGSQTLVLQATNGSWKMEIPGGQDVLYTHMTSDSRFAIYTTAGDSLCIVTLGSPDIEYLPPVSSFKLSGQWLAYQLKTPETRLVVRDLATGKRKIYHAVTDYFFSNDGAVLLLQTTSKKDSAAMQSLHWMQLADDNITTIWQGTKAGNIVFDSRSMQLAFTSGSRINGRVNTSCWYYKAGTNNAILLADDRTPGIDSNLQLDNIQHFSKDGRHLFISLKEKDKPARIPDPNAVRVNVWSYADEKLQSQQLQELNYSRNYSAVIPIHDHKVIRLEQAGDRTASLPCNNEKDEVILLTHTTGNAGNGESNWNVAARKSWYLVFVKNGLRKHITVLNDYLAVNISPAGKYLLYYDPAQKNYFSYEIATGTIRNITQGIAVSWSGYYSNDFPDASSEARGIAGWLQQDATVLIYDQRDIWQIDPLCIKPPVNLTNGYGRLHNTIFYLALENDAGEALTNNEPLILTAFNLDNKHNGFYSKALNKKGDPDSLTVGPYIYSITNNPYLPAGTGFSPLKALNTTTYIVKRMSAAESPNYFSTTNFRTFTRLSDLHPEKGYNWYTTTLHTFQTLDGQTTQGILYKPENFDPNKRYPLIFYYYERKSDELNAYLKPEYLAGGCNINIPSFVSNGYLVFTPDIHFTVGNPMQSTYNTVIAAANYMAGLPYVNPKKMGIQGCSFGGAQTNYLVTHTNLFAAAYSASGLANFISHYGSLAGAGESVQGVYELGQMRMGASLWQIPDQYIKNSPILEADKVTTPLFLMHTTNDGICPFANVVEFFTGLRRLGKKVWMLQYDDCNHGLWGKPAADLSIRITQFFDHYLKDAPPPKWMVNGVPAAMKGIETGLELDNSGKVP
;
A
#
# COMPACT_ATOMS: atom_id res chain seq x y z
N MET A 1 42.65 -12.50 -78.63
CA MET A 1 42.61 -11.03 -78.79
C MET A 1 43.19 -10.38 -77.54
N LYS A 2 43.91 -9.28 -77.72
CA LYS A 2 44.91 -8.68 -76.80
C LYS A 2 44.33 -8.01 -75.54
N HIS A 3 45.21 -7.92 -74.52
CA HIS A 3 45.32 -6.94 -73.41
C HIS A 3 44.32 -7.08 -72.23
N LEU A 4 44.70 -7.29 -70.95
CA LEU A 4 45.58 -6.60 -69.96
C LEU A 4 44.61 -6.23 -68.78
N LEU A 5 44.73 -6.67 -67.51
CA LEU A 5 45.62 -6.12 -66.47
C LEU A 5 45.44 -6.88 -65.12
N ILE A 6 46.59 -7.27 -64.52
CA ILE A 6 47.05 -7.09 -63.12
C ILE A 6 46.23 -7.66 -61.94
N THR A 7 46.83 -8.63 -61.23
CA THR A 7 46.93 -8.63 -59.74
C THR A 7 48.08 -9.54 -59.26
N LEU A 8 49.01 -9.00 -58.45
CA LEU A 8 50.08 -9.69 -57.72
C LEU A 8 50.31 -8.83 -56.46
N LEU A 9 50.08 -9.26 -55.22
CA LEU A 9 50.89 -10.05 -54.27
C LEU A 9 50.20 -9.81 -52.89
N LEU A 10 50.23 -10.63 -51.84
CA LEU A 10 51.37 -11.26 -51.18
C LEU A 10 50.87 -12.18 -50.02
N SER A 11 51.61 -13.27 -49.81
CA SER A 11 51.92 -13.98 -48.54
C SER A 11 50.83 -14.65 -47.69
N LEU A 12 50.90 -15.99 -47.71
CA LEU A 12 50.43 -16.95 -46.70
C LEU A 12 51.28 -16.86 -45.41
N ARG A 13 50.65 -16.87 -44.23
CA ARG A 13 51.20 -17.46 -43.01
C ARG A 13 50.11 -18.22 -42.25
N CYS A 14 50.30 -19.53 -42.12
CA CYS A 14 49.52 -20.42 -41.26
C CYS A 14 49.73 -20.03 -39.79
N SER A 15 48.63 -19.94 -39.04
CA SER A 15 48.62 -19.95 -37.57
C SER A 15 47.74 -21.12 -37.13
N LEU A 16 48.29 -22.00 -36.30
CA LEU A 16 47.63 -23.17 -35.73
C LEU A 16 46.38 -22.73 -34.94
N LEU A 17 45.20 -23.24 -35.31
CA LEU A 17 44.01 -23.18 -34.48
C LEU A 17 44.14 -24.22 -33.35
N THR A 18 44.46 -23.76 -32.14
CA THR A 18 44.10 -24.49 -30.92
C THR A 18 42.58 -24.42 -30.77
N ALA A 19 41.92 -25.56 -30.86
CA ALA A 19 40.49 -25.67 -30.54
C ALA A 19 40.29 -25.23 -29.09
N GLN A 20 39.73 -24.03 -28.92
CA GLN A 20 39.29 -23.52 -27.63
C GLN A 20 38.12 -24.41 -27.20
N ALA A 21 38.27 -25.12 -26.07
CA ALA A 21 37.16 -25.86 -25.49
C ALA A 21 35.96 -24.91 -25.34
N PRO A 22 34.72 -25.35 -25.63
CA PRO A 22 33.56 -24.51 -25.45
C PRO A 22 33.52 -24.04 -24.00
N GLU A 23 33.49 -22.72 -23.80
CA GLU A 23 33.28 -22.15 -22.48
C GLU A 23 32.01 -22.79 -21.89
N PRO A 24 32.05 -23.29 -20.63
CA PRO A 24 30.84 -23.78 -19.99
C PRO A 24 29.80 -22.66 -20.00
N PRO A 25 28.51 -22.94 -20.30
CA PRO A 25 27.49 -21.91 -20.31
C PRO A 25 27.49 -21.19 -18.95
N LEU A 26 27.66 -19.86 -18.99
CA LEU A 26 27.57 -18.99 -17.83
C LEU A 26 26.27 -19.30 -17.09
N THR A 27 26.38 -19.92 -15.91
CA THR A 27 25.25 -20.21 -15.04
C THR A 27 24.76 -18.90 -14.47
N LYS A 28 23.52 -18.52 -14.78
CA LYS A 28 22.92 -17.29 -14.25
C LYS A 28 22.91 -17.34 -12.71
N PRO A 29 23.26 -16.23 -12.03
CA PRO A 29 23.32 -16.21 -10.57
C PRO A 29 21.93 -16.40 -9.94
N PRO A 30 21.85 -16.97 -8.73
CA PRO A 30 20.62 -16.98 -7.96
C PRO A 30 20.23 -15.55 -7.55
N ILE A 31 18.95 -15.34 -7.29
CA ILE A 31 18.42 -14.10 -6.74
C ILE A 31 18.76 -14.03 -5.25
N ASP A 32 19.33 -12.92 -4.79
CA ASP A 32 19.60 -12.68 -3.37
C ASP A 32 19.18 -11.26 -2.94
N THR A 33 19.30 -10.96 -1.65
CA THR A 33 18.86 -9.67 -1.08
C THR A 33 19.57 -8.43 -1.67
N SER A 34 20.71 -8.59 -2.34
CA SER A 34 21.47 -7.47 -2.92
C SER A 34 20.77 -6.83 -4.12
N VAL A 35 19.79 -7.54 -4.73
CA VAL A 35 19.10 -7.11 -5.94
C VAL A 35 17.75 -6.46 -5.66
N TYR A 36 17.13 -6.69 -4.51
CA TYR A 36 15.73 -6.29 -4.26
C TYR A 36 15.49 -4.78 -4.42
N ASN A 37 16.30 -3.97 -3.75
CA ASN A 37 16.20 -2.50 -3.84
C ASN A 37 16.80 -1.92 -5.13
N LYS A 38 17.37 -2.78 -5.99
CA LYS A 38 17.97 -2.40 -7.27
C LYS A 38 17.21 -3.01 -8.44
N TRP A 39 16.13 -3.75 -8.18
CA TRP A 39 15.38 -4.46 -9.21
C TRP A 39 14.65 -3.42 -10.06
N PRO A 40 14.98 -3.30 -11.36
CA PRO A 40 14.30 -2.37 -12.24
C PRO A 40 12.80 -2.68 -12.34
N SER A 41 11.97 -1.65 -12.27
CA SER A 41 10.53 -1.77 -12.48
C SER A 41 9.95 -0.56 -13.19
N LEU A 42 8.83 -0.74 -13.89
CA LEU A 42 8.07 0.37 -14.45
C LEU A 42 7.13 0.95 -13.41
N ALA A 43 7.02 2.28 -13.37
CA ALA A 43 6.15 3.00 -12.46
C ALA A 43 5.47 4.18 -13.17
N GLY A 44 4.13 4.20 -13.13
CA GLY A 44 3.32 5.25 -13.71
C GLY A 44 3.41 5.36 -15.24
N ALA A 45 2.30 5.74 -15.88
CA ALA A 45 2.30 6.11 -17.29
C ALA A 45 1.24 7.17 -17.55
N SER A 46 1.46 8.00 -18.57
CA SER A 46 0.47 8.96 -19.08
C SER A 46 0.62 9.12 -20.59
N ILE A 47 -0.48 9.40 -21.28
CA ILE A 47 -0.54 9.54 -22.75
C ILE A 47 -1.05 10.94 -23.12
N SER A 48 -0.47 11.53 -24.16
CA SER A 48 -0.89 12.86 -24.64
C SER A 48 -2.31 12.81 -25.21
N ASN A 49 -3.04 13.93 -25.18
CA ASN A 49 -4.42 13.99 -25.67
C ASN A 49 -4.56 13.53 -27.13
N ASN A 50 -3.58 13.84 -27.98
CA ASN A 50 -3.55 13.40 -29.39
C ASN A 50 -3.04 11.95 -29.60
N GLY A 51 -2.68 11.24 -28.52
CA GLY A 51 -2.17 9.87 -28.51
C GLY A 51 -0.80 9.64 -29.14
N LYS A 52 -0.09 10.71 -29.52
CA LYS A 52 1.21 10.60 -30.20
C LYS A 52 2.38 10.38 -29.24
N TYR A 53 2.26 10.80 -27.98
CA TYR A 53 3.34 10.74 -27.02
C TYR A 53 2.91 10.06 -25.72
N VAL A 54 3.85 9.39 -25.08
CA VAL A 54 3.68 8.71 -23.80
C VAL A 54 4.85 9.08 -22.89
N ILE A 55 4.54 9.25 -21.62
CA ILE A 55 5.51 9.41 -20.54
C ILE A 55 5.36 8.27 -19.54
N TYR A 56 6.46 7.75 -19.04
CA TYR A 56 6.47 6.72 -17.99
C TYR A 56 7.80 6.75 -17.22
N THR A 57 7.83 6.13 -16.04
CA THR A 57 9.04 6.07 -15.20
C THR A 57 9.60 4.67 -15.18
N ILE A 58 10.93 4.56 -15.22
CA ILE A 58 11.66 3.33 -14.91
C ILE A 58 12.39 3.54 -13.58
N GLU A 59 11.97 2.82 -12.54
CA GLU A 59 12.65 2.80 -11.25
C GLU A 59 13.88 1.90 -11.30
N ASN A 60 14.89 2.22 -10.49
CA ASN A 60 16.16 1.49 -10.38
C ASN A 60 16.90 1.31 -11.70
N GLN A 61 16.73 2.25 -12.63
CA GLN A 61 17.51 2.32 -13.85
C GLN A 61 17.99 3.77 -14.03
N PRO A 62 19.27 4.09 -13.71
CA PRO A 62 20.27 3.22 -13.08
C PRO A 62 19.89 2.85 -11.63
N ALA A 63 20.46 1.76 -11.10
CA ALA A 63 20.13 1.25 -9.77
C ALA A 63 20.23 2.32 -8.67
N GLY A 64 19.20 2.42 -7.81
CA GLY A 64 19.11 3.44 -6.76
C GLY A 64 18.69 4.84 -7.25
N SER A 65 18.33 4.97 -8.53
CA SER A 65 17.75 6.17 -9.13
C SER A 65 16.52 5.79 -9.97
N GLN A 66 15.92 6.76 -10.64
CA GLN A 66 14.83 6.54 -11.59
C GLN A 66 15.13 7.26 -12.91
N THR A 67 14.53 6.82 -13.99
CA THR A 67 14.60 7.47 -15.31
C THR A 67 13.19 7.82 -15.77
N LEU A 68 12.97 9.10 -16.05
CA LEU A 68 11.77 9.55 -16.76
C LEU A 68 11.97 9.29 -18.25
N VAL A 69 11.00 8.63 -18.89
CA VAL A 69 11.02 8.36 -20.32
C VAL A 69 9.88 9.12 -20.99
N LEU A 70 10.21 9.87 -22.04
CA LEU A 70 9.26 10.51 -22.94
C LEU A 70 9.47 9.93 -24.32
N GLN A 71 8.42 9.46 -24.99
CA GLN A 71 8.57 8.90 -26.33
C GLN A 71 7.32 9.02 -27.17
N ALA A 72 7.48 8.86 -28.49
CA ALA A 72 6.38 8.73 -29.42
C ALA A 72 5.77 7.32 -29.33
N THR A 73 4.45 7.21 -29.41
CA THR A 73 3.72 5.94 -29.29
C THR A 73 3.94 4.98 -30.46
N ASN A 74 4.46 5.48 -31.58
CA ASN A 74 4.90 4.72 -32.75
C ASN A 74 6.40 4.39 -32.74
N GLY A 75 7.15 4.82 -31.70
CA GLY A 75 8.59 4.60 -31.57
C GLY A 75 9.49 5.54 -32.39
N SER A 76 8.96 6.57 -33.07
CA SER A 76 9.78 7.44 -33.93
C SER A 76 10.69 8.41 -33.18
N TRP A 77 10.45 8.62 -31.88
CA TRP A 77 11.21 9.53 -31.02
C TRP A 77 11.20 8.99 -29.59
N LYS A 78 12.32 9.12 -28.88
CA LYS A 78 12.46 8.73 -27.47
C LYS A 78 13.53 9.60 -26.80
N MET A 79 13.24 10.02 -25.58
CA MET A 79 14.13 10.74 -24.68
C MET A 79 14.09 10.07 -23.31
N GLU A 80 15.26 9.76 -22.77
CA GLU A 80 15.43 9.20 -21.43
C GLU A 80 16.17 10.22 -20.56
N ILE A 81 15.63 10.50 -19.39
CA ILE A 81 16.16 11.49 -18.45
C ILE A 81 16.47 10.78 -17.13
N PRO A 82 17.71 10.29 -16.95
CA PRO A 82 18.16 9.72 -15.69
C PRO A 82 18.11 10.76 -14.57
N GLY A 83 17.53 10.37 -13.43
CA GLY A 83 17.29 11.27 -12.29
C GLY A 83 16.17 12.28 -12.53
N GLY A 84 15.39 12.15 -13.60
CA GLY A 84 14.16 12.92 -13.81
C GLY A 84 13.12 12.57 -12.74
N GLN A 85 12.31 13.55 -12.33
CA GLN A 85 11.16 13.27 -11.48
C GLN A 85 10.16 12.35 -12.19
N ASP A 86 9.42 11.58 -11.40
CA ASP A 86 8.48 10.59 -11.92
C ASP A 86 7.28 11.23 -12.63
N VAL A 87 6.40 10.38 -13.16
CA VAL A 87 5.21 10.79 -13.92
C VAL A 87 4.22 11.65 -13.11
N LEU A 88 4.21 11.57 -11.77
CA LEU A 88 3.29 12.34 -10.91
C LEU A 88 3.68 13.83 -10.88
N TYR A 89 4.96 14.14 -11.09
CA TYR A 89 5.49 15.49 -11.12
C TYR A 89 5.84 15.98 -12.54
N THR A 90 5.47 15.20 -13.55
CA THR A 90 5.69 15.52 -14.96
C THR A 90 4.36 15.77 -15.66
N HIS A 91 4.22 16.91 -16.32
CA HIS A 91 2.96 17.30 -16.97
C HIS A 91 3.14 17.50 -18.48
N MET A 92 2.30 16.84 -19.28
CA MET A 92 2.14 17.15 -20.71
C MET A 92 1.11 18.26 -20.90
N THR A 93 1.38 19.21 -21.77
CA THR A 93 0.41 20.26 -22.11
C THR A 93 -0.78 19.69 -22.86
N SER A 94 -1.97 20.31 -22.68
CA SER A 94 -3.21 19.84 -23.30
C SER A 94 -3.18 19.86 -24.84
N ASP A 95 -2.37 20.74 -25.43
CA ASP A 95 -2.10 20.80 -26.87
C ASP A 95 -1.08 19.74 -27.35
N SER A 96 -0.58 18.91 -26.44
CA SER A 96 0.39 17.82 -26.69
C SER A 96 1.71 18.27 -27.32
N ARG A 97 2.14 19.52 -27.06
CA ARG A 97 3.41 20.06 -27.58
C ARG A 97 4.57 20.00 -26.61
N PHE A 98 4.34 20.13 -25.31
CA PHE A 98 5.41 20.20 -24.31
C PHE A 98 5.20 19.20 -23.18
N ALA A 99 6.31 18.81 -22.56
CA ALA A 99 6.34 18.15 -21.27
C ALA A 99 7.22 18.94 -20.29
N ILE A 100 6.74 19.14 -19.08
CA ILE A 100 7.40 19.96 -18.05
C ILE A 100 7.75 19.06 -16.86
N TYR A 101 9.00 19.11 -16.41
CA TYR A 101 9.51 18.31 -15.28
C TYR A 101 10.62 19.07 -14.53
N THR A 102 10.98 18.63 -13.32
CA THR A 102 12.14 19.16 -12.59
C THR A 102 13.25 18.10 -12.46
N THR A 103 14.51 18.55 -12.45
CA THR A 103 15.68 17.67 -12.29
C THR A 103 16.02 17.44 -10.83
N ALA A 104 16.77 16.37 -10.52
CA ALA A 104 17.36 16.14 -9.20
C ALA A 104 18.34 17.23 -8.73
N GLY A 105 18.80 18.10 -9.66
CA GLY A 105 19.64 19.27 -9.38
C GLY A 105 18.84 20.57 -9.18
N ASP A 106 17.52 20.45 -9.09
CA ASP A 106 16.57 21.53 -8.89
C ASP A 106 16.36 22.50 -10.07
N SER A 107 16.67 22.10 -11.30
CA SER A 107 16.32 22.89 -12.49
C SER A 107 14.92 22.53 -13.00
N LEU A 108 14.10 23.53 -13.32
CA LEU A 108 12.85 23.33 -14.05
C LEU A 108 13.15 23.21 -15.56
N CYS A 109 12.64 22.16 -16.19
CA CYS A 109 12.90 21.80 -17.58
C CYS A 109 11.61 21.74 -18.39
N ILE A 110 11.64 22.30 -19.60
CA ILE A 110 10.55 22.24 -20.58
C ILE A 110 11.05 21.52 -21.83
N VAL A 111 10.45 20.39 -22.17
CA VAL A 111 10.78 19.58 -23.34
C VAL A 111 9.76 19.84 -24.43
N THR A 112 10.22 20.08 -25.65
CA THR A 112 9.34 20.06 -26.84
C THR A 112 9.15 18.62 -27.31
N LEU A 113 7.93 18.09 -27.26
CA LEU A 113 7.64 16.71 -27.60
C LEU A 113 7.89 16.43 -29.08
N GLY A 114 8.71 15.40 -29.36
CA GLY A 114 9.16 15.07 -30.71
C GLY A 114 10.41 15.83 -31.17
N SER A 115 10.98 16.70 -30.33
CA SER A 115 12.25 17.40 -30.54
C SER A 115 13.28 17.00 -29.46
N PRO A 116 14.59 17.08 -29.73
CA PRO A 116 15.61 17.00 -28.67
C PRO A 116 15.69 18.25 -27.78
N ASP A 117 14.97 19.33 -28.10
CA ASP A 117 15.10 20.62 -27.41
C ASP A 117 14.57 20.61 -25.97
N ILE A 118 15.41 21.05 -25.04
CA ILE A 118 15.09 21.25 -23.62
C ILE A 118 15.45 22.68 -23.21
N GLU A 119 14.47 23.43 -22.70
CA GLU A 119 14.72 24.72 -22.04
C GLU A 119 15.07 24.48 -20.56
N TYR A 120 16.21 25.01 -20.11
CA TYR A 120 16.69 24.88 -18.73
C TYR A 120 16.56 26.20 -17.97
N LEU A 121 15.87 26.17 -16.84
CA LEU A 121 15.84 27.29 -15.88
C LEU A 121 16.91 27.10 -14.78
N PRO A 122 17.43 28.19 -14.17
CA PRO A 122 18.48 28.12 -13.15
C PRO A 122 18.11 27.24 -11.95
N PRO A 123 19.07 26.57 -11.27
CA PRO A 123 18.79 25.70 -10.12
C PRO A 123 18.07 26.41 -8.97
N VAL A 124 17.01 25.80 -8.43
CA VAL A 124 16.15 26.38 -7.40
C VAL A 124 16.06 25.52 -6.13
N SER A 125 16.52 25.95 -4.96
CA SER A 125 16.39 25.14 -3.73
C SER A 125 14.93 24.82 -3.33
N SER A 126 13.97 25.62 -3.81
CA SER A 126 12.55 25.33 -3.73
C SER A 126 11.77 26.23 -4.68
N PHE A 127 10.54 25.83 -5.02
CA PHE A 127 9.56 26.73 -5.64
C PHE A 127 8.18 26.56 -4.99
N LYS A 128 7.39 27.63 -4.99
CA LYS A 128 6.00 27.66 -4.53
C LYS A 128 5.18 28.47 -5.54
N LEU A 129 3.99 27.99 -5.84
CA LEU A 129 3.00 28.68 -6.67
C LEU A 129 1.87 29.17 -5.78
N SER A 130 1.44 30.42 -5.99
CA SER A 130 0.27 31.01 -5.32
C SER A 130 -0.44 31.96 -6.28
N GLY A 131 -1.52 31.49 -6.89
CA GLY A 131 -2.25 32.22 -7.94
C GLY A 131 -1.34 32.53 -9.13
N GLN A 132 -1.22 33.83 -9.46
CA GLN A 132 -0.32 34.30 -10.53
C GLN A 132 1.15 34.37 -10.12
N TRP A 133 1.51 34.13 -8.86
CA TRP A 133 2.87 34.29 -8.37
C TRP A 133 3.62 32.97 -8.34
N LEU A 134 4.79 32.94 -8.95
CA LEU A 134 5.79 31.88 -8.82
C LEU A 134 6.96 32.41 -8.00
N ALA A 135 7.12 31.92 -6.78
CA ALA A 135 8.28 32.22 -5.94
C ALA A 135 9.23 31.03 -5.92
N TYR A 136 10.45 31.21 -6.41
CA TYR A 136 11.49 30.19 -6.42
C TYR A 136 12.79 30.72 -5.85
N GLN A 137 13.38 29.96 -4.93
CA GLN A 137 14.63 30.33 -4.29
C GLN A 137 15.78 29.78 -5.12
N LEU A 138 16.65 30.66 -5.61
CA LEU A 138 17.84 30.26 -6.34
C LEU A 138 18.87 29.65 -5.39
N LYS A 139 19.51 28.59 -5.85
CA LYS A 139 20.62 27.93 -5.17
C LYS A 139 21.92 28.75 -5.31
N THR A 140 21.97 29.91 -4.66
CA THR A 140 23.13 30.83 -4.67
C THR A 140 23.69 31.07 -3.26
N PRO A 141 24.98 31.44 -3.10
CA PRO A 141 25.58 31.74 -1.79
C PRO A 141 24.83 32.81 -0.98
N GLU A 142 24.16 33.74 -1.66
CA GLU A 142 23.38 34.82 -1.05
C GLU A 142 21.91 34.45 -0.77
N THR A 143 21.49 33.20 -1.05
CA THR A 143 20.12 32.69 -0.87
C THR A 143 19.06 33.64 -1.47
N ARG A 144 19.05 33.78 -2.80
CA ARG A 144 18.20 34.73 -3.51
C ARG A 144 16.82 34.14 -3.80
N LEU A 145 15.76 34.81 -3.37
CA LEU A 145 14.38 34.45 -3.74
C LEU A 145 13.95 35.26 -4.96
N VAL A 146 13.48 34.59 -6.01
CA VAL A 146 12.86 35.24 -7.17
C VAL A 146 11.35 35.08 -7.07
N VAL A 147 10.62 36.20 -7.08
CA VAL A 147 9.17 36.24 -7.18
C VAL A 147 8.81 36.72 -8.57
N ARG A 148 8.16 35.85 -9.34
CA ARG A 148 7.73 36.09 -10.72
C ARG A 148 6.22 36.19 -10.77
N ASP A 149 5.73 37.26 -11.36
CA ASP A 149 4.35 37.35 -11.83
C ASP A 149 4.25 36.56 -13.14
N LEU A 150 3.46 35.49 -13.14
CA LEU A 150 3.22 34.65 -14.30
C LEU A 150 2.28 35.32 -15.31
N ALA A 151 1.42 36.25 -14.89
CA ALA A 151 0.50 36.96 -15.77
C ALA A 151 1.21 38.04 -16.60
N THR A 152 2.13 38.78 -15.98
CA THR A 152 2.85 39.89 -16.64
C THR A 152 4.28 39.55 -17.03
N GLY A 153 4.83 38.44 -16.54
CA GLY A 153 6.22 38.05 -16.73
C GLY A 153 7.24 38.83 -15.89
N LYS A 154 6.81 39.83 -15.11
CA LYS A 154 7.67 40.65 -14.25
C LYS A 154 8.31 39.82 -13.14
N ARG A 155 9.56 40.14 -12.78
CA ARG A 155 10.35 39.41 -11.77
C ARG A 155 10.93 40.37 -10.75
N LYS A 156 10.96 39.95 -9.49
CA LYS A 156 11.66 40.63 -8.38
C LYS A 156 12.56 39.67 -7.63
N ILE A 157 13.65 40.18 -7.07
CA ILE A 157 14.70 39.39 -6.42
C ILE A 157 14.91 39.91 -5.00
N TYR A 158 14.87 39.02 -4.01
CA TYR A 158 15.14 39.29 -2.60
C TYR A 158 16.39 38.53 -2.15
N HIS A 159 17.22 39.13 -1.29
CA HIS A 159 18.50 38.58 -0.86
C HIS A 159 18.45 38.09 0.60
N ALA A 160 19.36 37.18 0.96
CA ALA A 160 19.52 36.62 2.31
C ALA A 160 18.26 35.93 2.87
N VAL A 161 17.39 35.43 2.00
CA VAL A 161 16.14 34.75 2.38
C VAL A 161 16.44 33.28 2.60
N THR A 162 16.33 32.78 3.82
CA THR A 162 16.55 31.37 4.17
C THR A 162 15.32 30.49 4.00
N ASP A 163 14.13 31.06 4.18
CA ASP A 163 12.85 30.39 3.94
C ASP A 163 11.78 31.43 3.59
N TYR A 164 10.68 31.00 2.97
CA TYR A 164 9.59 31.89 2.55
C TYR A 164 8.23 31.19 2.56
N PHE A 165 7.20 31.91 2.95
CA PHE A 165 5.85 31.37 3.09
C PHE A 165 4.85 32.34 2.47
N PHE A 166 4.02 31.83 1.55
CA PHE A 166 2.82 32.57 1.16
C PHE A 166 1.80 32.50 2.29
N SER A 167 1.09 33.59 2.50
CA SER A 167 -0.15 33.57 3.25
C SER A 167 -1.22 32.76 2.50
N ASN A 168 -2.29 32.36 3.20
CA ASN A 168 -3.31 31.45 2.66
C ASN A 168 -4.03 32.00 1.42
N ASP A 169 -4.21 33.32 1.36
CA ASP A 169 -4.80 34.06 0.22
C ASP A 169 -3.77 34.47 -0.83
N GLY A 170 -2.48 34.19 -0.60
CA GLY A 170 -1.39 34.54 -1.50
C GLY A 170 -1.10 36.04 -1.61
N ALA A 171 -1.66 36.89 -0.73
CA ALA A 171 -1.46 38.34 -0.76
C ALA A 171 -0.17 38.79 -0.06
N VAL A 172 0.31 38.00 0.89
CA VAL A 172 1.50 38.26 1.69
C VAL A 172 2.55 37.18 1.45
N LEU A 173 3.80 37.61 1.39
CA LEU A 173 4.98 36.75 1.38
C LEU A 173 5.78 37.01 2.66
N LEU A 174 5.83 36.04 3.56
CA LEU A 174 6.69 36.11 4.74
C LEU A 174 8.10 35.65 4.36
N LEU A 175 9.08 36.52 4.52
CA LEU A 175 10.49 36.26 4.26
C LEU A 175 11.21 36.00 5.58
N GLN A 176 11.82 34.83 5.72
CA GLN A 176 12.75 34.55 6.81
C GLN A 176 14.16 34.83 6.31
N THR A 177 14.89 35.71 7.00
CA THR A 177 16.26 36.09 6.64
C THR A 177 17.21 35.85 7.79
N THR A 178 18.51 35.76 7.49
CA THR A 178 19.56 35.70 8.51
C THR A 178 20.55 36.85 8.37
N SER A 179 21.02 37.37 9.51
CA SER A 179 22.14 38.31 9.58
C SER A 179 23.15 37.84 10.64
N LYS A 180 24.43 38.13 10.42
CA LYS A 180 25.47 37.90 11.43
C LYS A 180 25.68 39.19 12.21
N LYS A 181 25.34 39.21 13.49
CA LYS A 181 25.64 40.31 14.41
C LYS A 181 26.31 39.72 15.64
N ASP A 182 27.51 40.19 15.97
CA ASP A 182 28.27 39.81 17.18
C ASP A 182 28.38 38.28 17.43
N SER A 183 28.86 37.55 16.41
CA SER A 183 29.16 36.10 16.45
C SER A 183 27.96 35.14 16.59
N ALA A 184 26.74 35.63 16.80
CA ALA A 184 25.50 34.83 16.78
C ALA A 184 24.72 35.07 15.47
N ALA A 185 24.21 33.99 14.86
CA ALA A 185 23.30 34.10 13.73
C ALA A 185 21.93 34.57 14.23
N MET A 186 21.50 35.76 13.81
CA MET A 186 20.17 36.27 14.08
C MET A 186 19.27 36.05 12.88
N GLN A 187 18.06 35.54 13.14
CA GLN A 187 17.00 35.43 12.16
C GLN A 187 16.04 36.62 12.28
N SER A 188 15.55 37.09 11.14
CA SER A 188 14.50 38.10 11.06
C SER A 188 13.35 37.57 10.21
N LEU A 189 12.12 37.81 10.66
CA LEU A 189 10.91 37.59 9.85
C LEU A 189 10.47 38.93 9.26
N HIS A 190 10.21 38.97 7.96
CA HIS A 190 9.70 40.15 7.25
C HIS A 190 8.37 39.84 6.59
N TRP A 191 7.39 40.70 6.84
CA TRP A 191 6.07 40.64 6.25
C TRP A 191 6.04 41.49 4.99
N MET A 192 5.91 40.87 3.81
CA MET A 192 5.85 41.56 2.52
C MET A 192 4.45 41.50 1.93
N GLN A 193 3.87 42.66 1.60
CA GLN A 193 2.63 42.75 0.83
C GLN A 193 2.96 42.70 -0.68
N LEU A 194 2.40 41.74 -1.42
CA LEU A 194 2.78 41.51 -2.83
C LEU A 194 2.18 42.53 -3.82
N ALA A 195 1.10 43.20 -3.44
CA ALA A 195 0.39 44.15 -4.32
C ALA A 195 1.15 45.48 -4.51
N ASP A 196 1.83 45.95 -3.48
CA ASP A 196 2.53 47.25 -3.45
C ASP A 196 4.01 47.14 -3.04
N ASP A 197 4.50 45.92 -2.80
CA ASP A 197 5.88 45.60 -2.42
C ASP A 197 6.35 46.22 -1.11
N ASN A 198 5.42 46.52 -0.20
CA ASN A 198 5.76 47.01 1.13
C ASN A 198 6.32 45.87 2.01
N ILE A 199 7.50 46.07 2.61
CA ILE A 199 8.18 45.09 3.47
C ILE A 199 8.37 45.67 4.87
N THR A 200 7.89 44.96 5.89
CA THR A 200 8.08 45.32 7.30
C THR A 200 8.78 44.19 8.05
N THR A 201 9.85 44.49 8.79
CA THR A 201 10.46 43.51 9.71
C THR A 201 9.58 43.36 10.94
N ILE A 202 9.10 42.16 11.21
CA ILE A 202 8.10 41.90 12.27
C ILE A 202 8.68 41.18 13.48
N TRP A 203 9.84 40.54 13.36
CA TRP A 203 10.48 39.85 14.47
C TRP A 203 11.97 39.65 14.22
N GLN A 204 12.75 39.60 15.32
CA GLN A 204 14.16 39.24 15.32
C GLN A 204 14.50 38.33 16.51
N GLY A 205 15.27 37.27 16.28
CA GLY A 205 15.70 36.36 17.34
C GLY A 205 16.62 35.24 16.86
N THR A 206 16.74 34.17 17.63
CA THR A 206 17.72 33.10 17.39
C THR A 206 17.27 32.05 16.39
N LYS A 207 16.00 31.63 16.46
CA LYS A 207 15.44 30.63 15.55
C LYS A 207 13.92 30.73 15.52
N ALA A 208 13.33 31.06 14.37
CA ALA A 208 11.90 30.89 14.14
C ALA A 208 11.64 29.51 13.52
N GLY A 209 10.56 28.85 13.94
CA GLY A 209 10.08 27.57 13.40
C GLY A 209 8.57 27.43 13.55
N ASN A 210 7.99 26.42 12.93
CA ASN A 210 6.55 26.13 12.96
C ASN A 210 5.65 27.37 12.82
N ILE A 211 5.73 27.99 11.64
CA ILE A 211 5.05 29.22 11.26
C ILE A 211 3.64 28.87 10.77
N VAL A 212 2.62 29.50 11.35
CA VAL A 212 1.21 29.27 11.02
C VAL A 212 0.50 30.61 10.81
N PHE A 213 -0.21 30.78 9.69
CA PHE A 213 -1.06 31.96 9.43
C PHE A 213 -2.51 31.73 9.87
N ASP A 214 -3.22 32.81 10.18
CA ASP A 214 -4.69 32.74 10.30
C ASP A 214 -5.37 32.64 8.93
N SER A 215 -6.65 32.26 8.92
CA SER A 215 -7.44 32.05 7.70
C SER A 215 -7.56 33.30 6.81
N ARG A 216 -7.46 34.49 7.41
CA ARG A 216 -7.55 35.79 6.73
C ARG A 216 -6.19 36.37 6.35
N SER A 217 -5.09 35.65 6.62
CA SER A 217 -3.74 36.13 6.32
C SER A 217 -3.38 37.46 7.00
N MET A 218 -4.04 37.80 8.11
CA MET A 218 -3.82 39.06 8.84
C MET A 218 -2.96 38.87 10.09
N GLN A 219 -2.74 37.61 10.51
CA GLN A 219 -2.03 37.25 11.72
C GLN A 219 -1.17 36.02 11.50
N LEU A 220 -0.11 35.90 12.30
CA LEU A 220 0.89 34.83 12.24
C LEU A 220 1.27 34.41 13.66
N ALA A 221 1.49 33.12 13.88
CA ALA A 221 2.12 32.58 15.07
C ALA A 221 3.28 31.66 14.70
N PHE A 222 4.30 31.59 15.54
CA PHE A 222 5.49 30.78 15.29
C PHE A 222 6.18 30.40 16.59
N THR A 223 6.95 29.32 16.58
CA THR A 223 7.79 28.94 17.72
C THR A 223 9.17 29.57 17.62
N SER A 224 9.75 29.88 18.76
CA SER A 224 11.15 30.28 18.90
C SER A 224 11.84 29.45 19.98
N GLY A 225 12.98 28.85 19.60
CA GLY A 225 13.78 28.01 20.48
C GLY A 225 15.01 28.74 21.02
N SER A 226 15.20 28.72 22.34
CA SER A 226 16.44 29.15 23.00
C SER A 226 17.08 27.97 23.73
N ARG A 227 18.41 27.88 23.69
CA ARG A 227 19.17 26.90 24.48
C ARG A 227 19.72 27.58 25.72
N ILE A 228 19.28 27.15 26.90
CA ILE A 228 19.80 27.63 28.19
C ILE A 228 20.24 26.40 28.98
N ASN A 229 21.52 26.31 29.35
CA ASN A 229 22.10 25.21 30.13
C ASN A 229 21.82 23.80 29.56
N GLY A 230 21.91 23.65 28.24
CA GLY A 230 21.71 22.35 27.57
C GLY A 230 20.25 21.92 27.37
N ARG A 231 19.28 22.64 27.94
CA ARG A 231 17.84 22.45 27.71
C ARG A 231 17.35 23.37 26.58
N VAL A 232 16.49 22.83 25.71
CA VAL A 232 15.79 23.62 24.68
C VAL A 232 14.50 24.13 25.30
N ASN A 233 14.39 25.44 25.45
CA ASN A 233 13.14 26.08 25.85
C ASN A 233 12.43 26.56 24.59
N THR A 234 11.21 26.07 24.39
CA THR A 234 10.35 26.48 23.27
C THR A 234 9.42 27.58 23.74
N SER A 235 9.30 28.64 22.93
CA SER A 235 8.36 29.73 23.15
C SER A 235 7.47 29.92 21.92
N CYS A 236 6.22 30.32 22.12
CA CYS A 236 5.26 30.63 21.08
C CYS A 236 5.13 32.15 20.95
N TRP A 237 5.26 32.67 19.73
CA TRP A 237 5.20 34.09 19.36
C TRP A 237 4.03 34.36 18.42
N TYR A 238 3.54 35.60 18.43
CA TYR A 238 2.37 36.03 17.67
C TYR A 238 2.58 37.41 17.05
N TYR A 239 2.13 37.61 15.82
CA TYR A 239 2.15 38.87 15.08
C TYR A 239 0.80 39.16 14.43
N LYS A 240 0.43 40.45 14.35
CA LYS A 240 -0.75 40.96 13.65
C LYS A 240 -0.35 42.06 12.68
N ALA A 241 -0.82 41.98 11.44
CA ALA A 241 -0.58 42.98 10.41
C ALA A 241 -0.98 44.39 10.90
N GLY A 242 -0.11 45.37 10.63
CA GLY A 242 -0.26 46.76 11.09
C GLY A 242 0.28 47.04 12.50
N THR A 243 0.82 46.04 13.20
CA THR A 243 1.59 46.25 14.45
C THR A 243 3.09 46.30 14.16
N ASN A 244 3.87 46.86 15.09
CA ASN A 244 5.30 47.08 14.86
C ASN A 244 6.15 45.80 15.02
N ASN A 245 5.81 44.91 15.97
CA ASN A 245 6.60 43.71 16.27
C ASN A 245 5.72 42.56 16.76
N ALA A 246 6.16 41.33 16.52
CA ALA A 246 5.62 40.13 17.14
C ALA A 246 5.88 40.12 18.65
N ILE A 247 4.94 39.55 19.41
CA ILE A 247 4.99 39.45 20.87
C ILE A 247 5.08 37.99 21.33
N LEU A 248 5.67 37.77 22.50
CA LEU A 248 5.69 36.46 23.17
C LEU A 248 4.27 36.13 23.67
N LEU A 249 3.73 35.01 23.22
CA LEU A 249 2.38 34.55 23.54
C LEU A 249 2.36 33.49 24.65
N ALA A 250 3.31 32.53 24.63
CA ALA A 250 3.47 31.53 25.68
C ALA A 250 4.89 30.95 25.73
N ASP A 251 5.29 30.44 26.88
CA ASP A 251 6.50 29.64 27.14
C ASP A 251 6.18 28.54 28.16
N ASP A 252 7.16 27.69 28.48
CA ASP A 252 6.99 26.58 29.44
C ASP A 252 6.58 27.01 30.87
N ARG A 253 6.61 28.32 31.18
CA ARG A 253 6.23 28.90 32.49
C ARG A 253 4.86 29.56 32.45
N THR A 254 4.20 29.56 31.30
CA THR A 254 2.90 30.20 31.13
C THR A 254 1.84 29.49 31.96
N PRO A 255 1.00 30.23 32.74
CA PRO A 255 -0.06 29.64 33.53
C PRO A 255 -0.96 28.72 32.69
N GLY A 256 -1.13 27.48 33.14
CA GLY A 256 -1.89 26.43 32.44
C GLY A 256 -1.06 25.30 31.82
N ILE A 257 0.28 25.38 31.88
CA ILE A 257 1.19 24.25 31.60
C ILE A 257 1.62 23.61 32.92
N ASP A 258 1.32 22.32 33.10
CA ASP A 258 1.69 21.58 34.31
C ASP A 258 3.22 21.42 34.43
N SER A 259 3.73 21.34 35.66
CA SER A 259 5.18 21.33 35.94
C SER A 259 5.96 20.16 35.32
N ASN A 260 5.28 19.08 34.95
CA ASN A 260 5.85 17.91 34.27
C ASN A 260 5.80 18.02 32.73
N LEU A 261 5.17 19.06 32.19
CA LEU A 261 4.99 19.29 30.75
C LEU A 261 5.87 20.45 30.24
N GLN A 262 6.11 20.47 28.93
CA GLN A 262 6.76 21.54 28.17
C GLN A 262 6.05 21.75 26.83
N LEU A 263 6.15 22.95 26.28
CA LEU A 263 5.56 23.31 24.99
C LEU A 263 6.25 22.53 23.87
N ASP A 264 5.46 21.88 23.04
CA ASP A 264 5.93 21.05 21.94
C ASP A 264 5.80 21.77 20.59
N ASN A 265 4.56 22.02 20.14
CA ASN A 265 4.32 22.57 18.80
C ASN A 265 3.06 23.46 18.73
N ILE A 266 2.99 24.36 17.73
CA ILE A 266 1.78 25.10 17.33
C ILE A 266 1.01 24.28 16.28
N GLN A 267 -0.31 24.24 16.38
CA GLN A 267 -1.16 23.50 15.44
C GLN A 267 -1.80 24.46 14.41
N HIS A 268 -2.68 25.36 14.84
CA HIS A 268 -3.40 26.30 13.96
C HIS A 268 -4.07 27.45 14.75
N PHE A 269 -4.46 28.51 14.05
CA PHE A 269 -5.38 29.53 14.56
C PHE A 269 -6.83 29.10 14.41
N SER A 270 -7.72 29.63 15.26
CA SER A 270 -9.15 29.66 14.97
C SER A 270 -9.46 30.51 13.74
N LYS A 271 -10.55 30.23 13.02
CA LYS A 271 -11.03 30.96 11.83
C LYS A 271 -11.30 32.44 12.10
N ASP A 272 -11.72 32.80 13.31
CA ASP A 272 -11.88 34.20 13.73
C ASP A 272 -10.55 34.87 14.13
N GLY A 273 -9.48 34.08 14.21
CA GLY A 273 -8.11 34.48 14.53
C GLY A 273 -7.88 34.85 16.00
N ARG A 274 -8.79 34.48 16.93
CA ARG A 274 -8.70 34.85 18.35
C ARG A 274 -8.07 33.80 19.26
N HIS A 275 -7.89 32.56 18.79
CA HIS A 275 -7.32 31.45 19.57
C HIS A 275 -6.22 30.73 18.78
N LEU A 276 -5.21 30.23 19.48
CA LEU A 276 -4.10 29.47 18.91
C LEU A 276 -3.99 28.09 19.57
N PHE A 277 -4.12 27.03 18.79
CA PHE A 277 -4.01 25.64 19.24
C PHE A 277 -2.55 25.18 19.31
N ILE A 278 -2.18 24.46 20.36
CA ILE A 278 -0.80 23.98 20.64
C ILE A 278 -0.79 22.54 21.20
N SER A 279 0.38 21.89 21.17
CA SER A 279 0.66 20.63 21.87
C SER A 279 1.66 20.81 23.02
N LEU A 280 1.52 19.98 24.05
CA LEU A 280 2.39 19.87 25.22
C LEU A 280 2.94 18.43 25.31
N LYS A 281 4.15 18.27 25.82
CA LYS A 281 4.78 16.96 26.05
C LYS A 281 5.38 16.84 27.44
N GLU A 282 5.52 15.63 27.95
CA GLU A 282 6.27 15.39 29.19
C GLU A 282 7.77 15.75 29.03
N LYS A 283 8.42 16.18 30.13
CA LYS A 283 9.85 16.51 30.14
C LYS A 283 10.73 15.26 29.99
N ASP A 284 11.75 15.33 29.15
CA ASP A 284 12.56 14.18 28.71
C ASP A 284 13.27 13.44 29.86
N LYS A 285 13.33 12.10 29.76
CA LYS A 285 14.27 11.24 30.50
C LYS A 285 15.53 10.98 29.64
N PRO A 286 16.72 10.76 30.24
CA PRO A 286 17.95 10.57 29.48
C PRO A 286 17.87 9.34 28.55
N ALA A 287 18.23 9.54 27.28
CA ALA A 287 18.22 8.51 26.25
C ALA A 287 19.39 7.52 26.43
N ARG A 288 19.12 6.22 26.29
CA ARG A 288 20.13 5.24 25.86
C ARG A 288 20.19 5.29 24.34
N ILE A 289 21.38 5.35 23.76
CA ILE A 289 21.59 5.47 22.31
C ILE A 289 21.76 4.05 21.75
N PRO A 290 20.76 3.49 21.04
CA PRO A 290 20.93 2.24 20.29
C PRO A 290 21.69 2.52 18.98
N ASP A 291 22.24 1.48 18.37
CA ASP A 291 22.82 1.58 17.03
C ASP A 291 21.73 1.99 16.02
N PRO A 292 21.89 3.12 15.29
CA PRO A 292 20.92 3.56 14.27
C PRO A 292 20.75 2.59 13.09
N ASN A 293 21.64 1.60 12.94
CA ASN A 293 21.60 0.63 11.86
C ASN A 293 20.94 -0.70 12.23
N ALA A 294 20.77 -1.03 13.50
CA ALA A 294 20.25 -2.32 13.93
C ALA A 294 18.70 -2.39 13.91
N VAL A 295 18.16 -3.51 13.46
CA VAL A 295 16.71 -3.78 13.49
C VAL A 295 16.30 -4.14 14.92
N ARG A 296 15.28 -3.45 15.44
CA ARG A 296 14.78 -3.64 16.80
C ARG A 296 13.75 -4.78 16.82
N VAL A 297 14.21 -6.01 16.91
CA VAL A 297 13.37 -7.23 17.01
C VAL A 297 13.57 -7.90 18.37
N ASN A 298 12.50 -8.41 18.98
CA ASN A 298 12.61 -9.31 20.13
C ASN A 298 12.49 -10.76 19.63
N VAL A 299 13.46 -11.60 19.97
CA VAL A 299 13.46 -13.03 19.65
C VAL A 299 12.99 -13.79 20.88
N TRP A 300 11.76 -14.29 20.83
CA TRP A 300 11.23 -15.17 21.86
C TRP A 300 11.61 -16.61 21.51
N SER A 301 12.26 -17.29 22.44
CA SER A 301 12.59 -18.71 22.33
C SER A 301 11.79 -19.52 23.34
N TYR A 302 11.37 -20.72 22.94
CA TYR A 302 10.81 -21.69 23.88
C TYR A 302 11.77 -22.02 25.04
N ALA A 303 13.08 -21.78 24.86
CA ALA A 303 14.13 -21.98 25.86
C ALA A 303 14.40 -20.77 26.77
N ASP A 304 13.72 -19.62 26.59
CA ASP A 304 13.97 -18.42 27.40
C ASP A 304 13.66 -18.65 28.89
N GLU A 305 14.51 -18.17 29.81
CA GLU A 305 14.25 -18.23 31.27
C GLU A 305 13.13 -17.27 31.71
N LYS A 306 13.15 -16.03 31.18
CA LYS A 306 12.13 -14.99 31.40
C LYS A 306 11.51 -14.57 30.07
N LEU A 307 10.19 -14.40 30.02
CA LEU A 307 9.50 -13.90 28.83
C LEU A 307 10.00 -12.50 28.45
N GLN A 308 10.09 -12.22 27.14
CA GLN A 308 10.53 -10.92 26.62
C GLN A 308 9.65 -9.76 27.12
N SER A 309 8.34 -9.97 27.30
CA SER A 309 7.43 -8.97 27.86
C SER A 309 7.84 -8.49 29.26
N GLN A 310 8.33 -9.40 30.12
CA GLN A 310 8.84 -9.06 31.44
C GLN A 310 10.13 -8.24 31.33
N GLN A 311 11.03 -8.60 30.41
CA GLN A 311 12.29 -7.89 30.19
C GLN A 311 12.08 -6.47 29.63
N LEU A 312 11.04 -6.25 28.80
CA LEU A 312 10.71 -4.95 28.19
C LEU A 312 10.04 -3.97 29.15
N GLN A 313 9.17 -4.47 30.05
CA GLN A 313 8.47 -3.62 31.03
C GLN A 313 9.44 -2.89 31.95
N GLU A 314 10.61 -3.48 32.20
CA GLU A 314 11.67 -2.91 33.02
C GLU A 314 12.36 -1.68 32.36
N LEU A 315 11.97 -1.25 31.13
CA LEU A 315 12.72 -0.28 30.31
C LEU A 315 12.07 1.08 29.92
N ASN A 316 10.74 1.31 29.86
CA ASN A 316 10.16 2.47 29.10
C ASN A 316 8.91 3.17 29.70
N TYR A 317 8.85 4.53 29.84
CA TYR A 317 7.59 5.34 29.96
C TYR A 317 7.75 6.89 29.75
N SER A 318 6.96 7.53 28.83
CA SER A 318 6.57 9.00 28.70
C SER A 318 5.47 9.32 27.62
N ARG A 319 4.58 10.36 27.74
CA ARG A 319 3.40 10.74 26.86
C ARG A 319 3.21 12.26 26.52
N ASN A 320 2.33 12.64 25.54
CA ASN A 320 1.97 14.03 25.09
C ASN A 320 0.45 14.41 25.19
N TYR A 321 0.08 15.71 25.14
CA TYR A 321 -1.27 16.31 25.36
C TYR A 321 -1.60 17.58 24.51
N SER A 322 -2.88 17.87 24.16
CA SER A 322 -3.28 19.10 23.42
C SER A 322 -3.82 20.27 24.28
N ALA A 323 -3.59 21.52 23.87
CA ALA A 323 -4.03 22.76 24.55
C ALA A 323 -4.30 23.95 23.60
N VAL A 324 -4.87 25.06 24.10
CA VAL A 324 -5.17 26.29 23.34
C VAL A 324 -4.74 27.54 24.09
N ILE A 325 -4.38 28.61 23.38
CA ILE A 325 -4.05 29.93 23.90
C ILE A 325 -5.00 30.98 23.32
N PRO A 326 -5.88 31.61 24.12
CA PRO A 326 -6.60 32.81 23.68
C PRO A 326 -5.62 33.98 23.50
N ILE A 327 -5.64 34.62 22.33
CA ILE A 327 -4.68 35.66 21.93
C ILE A 327 -4.71 36.89 22.85
N HIS A 328 -5.86 37.21 23.45
CA HIS A 328 -5.98 38.38 24.34
C HIS A 328 -5.56 38.12 25.79
N ASP A 329 -5.62 36.86 26.25
CA ASP A 329 -5.46 36.52 27.66
C ASP A 329 -4.10 35.88 27.99
N HIS A 330 -3.39 35.37 26.97
CA HIS A 330 -2.03 34.79 27.08
C HIS A 330 -1.93 33.65 28.11
N LYS A 331 -3.03 32.90 28.32
CA LYS A 331 -3.08 31.73 29.21
C LYS A 331 -3.24 30.46 28.40
N VAL A 332 -2.61 29.37 28.84
CA VAL A 332 -2.80 28.06 28.23
C VAL A 332 -4.03 27.40 28.85
N ILE A 333 -4.99 27.02 28.03
CA ILE A 333 -6.18 26.27 28.43
C ILE A 333 -6.02 24.85 27.89
N ARG A 334 -5.91 23.87 28.77
CA ARG A 334 -5.77 22.47 28.38
C ARG A 334 -7.09 21.94 27.82
N LEU A 335 -7.03 21.28 26.67
CA LEU A 335 -8.22 20.81 25.94
C LEU A 335 -8.51 19.32 26.12
N GLU A 336 -7.50 18.51 26.44
CA GLU A 336 -7.64 17.05 26.57
C GLU A 336 -7.25 16.55 27.97
N GLN A 337 -8.08 15.69 28.57
CA GLN A 337 -7.76 14.91 29.78
C GLN A 337 -7.51 13.43 29.44
N ALA A 338 -7.11 12.62 30.42
CA ALA A 338 -6.95 11.19 30.22
C ALA A 338 -8.30 10.54 29.84
N GLY A 339 -8.38 9.95 28.64
CA GLY A 339 -9.60 9.32 28.11
C GLY A 339 -10.35 10.15 27.05
N ASP A 340 -9.90 11.36 26.73
CA ASP A 340 -10.47 12.17 25.65
C ASP A 340 -9.83 11.81 24.29
N ARG A 341 -10.63 11.83 23.21
CA ARG A 341 -10.15 11.83 21.81
C ARG A 341 -10.84 12.94 21.02
N THR A 342 -10.06 13.77 20.34
CA THR A 342 -10.55 14.85 19.48
C THR A 342 -11.14 14.26 18.19
N ALA A 343 -12.46 14.41 17.98
CA ALA A 343 -13.17 13.80 16.86
C ALA A 343 -13.28 14.70 15.61
N SER A 344 -13.11 16.02 15.76
CA SER A 344 -12.79 16.92 14.64
C SER A 344 -11.94 18.09 15.15
N LEU A 345 -10.96 18.52 14.36
CA LEU A 345 -10.31 19.81 14.55
C LEU A 345 -11.30 20.93 14.17
N PRO A 346 -11.20 22.14 14.75
CA PRO A 346 -12.00 23.29 14.34
C PRO A 346 -11.51 23.79 12.98
N CYS A 347 -11.99 23.15 11.91
CA CYS A 347 -11.81 23.65 10.55
C CYS A 347 -13.12 23.74 9.76
N ASN A 348 -14.28 23.41 10.34
CA ASN A 348 -15.55 23.39 9.61
C ASN A 348 -16.73 24.19 10.20
N ASN A 349 -16.56 24.99 11.27
CA ASN A 349 -17.61 25.94 11.71
C ASN A 349 -17.11 27.39 11.62
N GLU A 350 -17.98 28.34 11.24
CA GLU A 350 -17.60 29.73 10.92
C GLU A 350 -16.99 30.56 12.07
N LYS A 351 -17.04 30.09 13.33
CA LYS A 351 -16.64 30.87 14.51
C LYS A 351 -15.67 30.21 15.49
N ASP A 352 -15.39 28.90 15.37
CA ASP A 352 -14.49 28.14 16.27
C ASP A 352 -14.68 28.39 17.78
N GLU A 353 -15.93 28.59 18.21
CA GLU A 353 -16.28 28.85 19.61
C GLU A 353 -16.44 27.55 20.44
N VAL A 354 -16.43 26.39 19.77
CA VAL A 354 -16.72 25.08 20.36
C VAL A 354 -15.90 23.97 19.69
N ILE A 355 -15.28 23.09 20.48
CA ILE A 355 -14.61 21.85 20.03
C ILE A 355 -15.53 20.67 20.31
N LEU A 356 -15.70 19.78 19.34
CA LEU A 356 -16.43 18.54 19.54
C LEU A 356 -15.48 17.47 20.09
N LEU A 357 -15.60 17.19 21.38
CA LEU A 357 -14.88 16.09 22.02
C LEU A 357 -15.79 14.87 22.13
N THR A 358 -15.22 13.72 21.80
CA THR A 358 -15.80 12.45 22.25
C THR A 358 -15.14 12.09 23.57
N HIS A 359 -15.93 12.07 24.63
CA HIS A 359 -15.52 11.47 25.89
C HIS A 359 -16.21 10.12 26.02
N THR A 360 -15.39 9.07 26.12
CA THR A 360 -15.87 7.70 26.22
C THR A 360 -15.77 7.24 27.66
N THR A 361 -16.92 6.95 28.26
CA THR A 361 -17.00 6.12 29.47
C THR A 361 -17.27 4.69 29.02
N GLY A 362 -16.37 3.76 29.35
CA GLY A 362 -16.31 2.45 28.67
C GLY A 362 -15.76 2.57 27.23
N ASN A 363 -15.94 1.54 26.40
CA ASN A 363 -15.45 1.48 25.02
C ASN A 363 -16.52 1.86 23.98
N ALA A 364 -17.32 2.88 24.31
CA ALA A 364 -18.48 3.28 23.51
C ALA A 364 -18.15 3.86 22.11
N GLY A 365 -16.87 4.12 21.81
CA GLY A 365 -16.41 4.55 20.49
C GLY A 365 -16.63 3.52 19.39
N ASN A 366 -16.74 2.24 19.75
CA ASN A 366 -16.68 1.10 18.82
C ASN A 366 -17.86 0.12 18.99
N GLY A 367 -19.06 0.66 19.23
CA GLY A 367 -20.31 -0.13 19.22
C GLY A 367 -20.72 -0.77 20.55
N GLU A 368 -19.95 -0.62 21.64
CA GLU A 368 -20.30 -1.15 22.97
C GLU A 368 -21.60 -0.52 23.55
N SER A 369 -21.91 0.72 23.16
CA SER A 369 -23.13 1.42 23.58
C SER A 369 -24.42 0.78 23.09
N ASN A 370 -24.34 -0.18 22.16
CA ASN A 370 -25.50 -0.89 21.62
C ASN A 370 -26.04 -1.99 22.56
N TRP A 371 -25.27 -2.39 23.56
CA TRP A 371 -25.65 -3.48 24.48
C TRP A 371 -25.24 -3.25 25.95
N ASN A 372 -24.28 -2.36 26.21
CA ASN A 372 -23.89 -1.98 27.57
C ASN A 372 -24.40 -0.56 27.92
N VAL A 373 -25.42 -0.47 28.77
CA VAL A 373 -26.03 0.81 29.18
C VAL A 373 -25.10 1.72 30.00
N ALA A 374 -23.99 1.18 30.51
CA ALA A 374 -22.92 1.92 31.19
C ALA A 374 -21.83 2.43 30.22
N ALA A 375 -21.73 1.86 29.01
CA ALA A 375 -20.85 2.33 27.94
C ALA A 375 -21.56 3.43 27.16
N ARG A 376 -21.05 4.66 27.24
CA ARG A 376 -21.68 5.82 26.59
C ARG A 376 -20.64 6.64 25.84
N LYS A 377 -20.91 6.87 24.55
CA LYS A 377 -20.20 7.87 23.74
C LYS A 377 -20.99 9.14 23.89
N SER A 378 -20.54 9.99 24.79
CA SER A 378 -21.16 11.29 24.98
C SER A 378 -20.44 12.29 24.10
N TRP A 379 -21.20 12.86 23.16
CA TRP A 379 -20.73 13.96 22.34
C TRP A 379 -20.78 15.23 23.19
N TYR A 380 -19.63 15.78 23.52
CA TYR A 380 -19.53 17.03 24.25
C TYR A 380 -19.11 18.15 23.30
N LEU A 381 -19.92 19.19 23.26
CA LEU A 381 -19.49 20.53 22.88
C LEU A 381 -18.66 21.09 24.03
N VAL A 382 -17.37 21.31 23.80
CA VAL A 382 -16.48 22.00 24.73
C VAL A 382 -16.28 23.43 24.25
N PHE A 383 -16.77 24.40 25.02
CA PHE A 383 -16.68 25.81 24.67
C PHE A 383 -15.24 26.31 24.83
N VAL A 384 -14.63 26.80 23.74
CA VAL A 384 -13.22 27.21 23.66
C VAL A 384 -12.90 28.35 24.63
N LYS A 385 -13.87 29.24 24.90
CA LYS A 385 -13.73 30.42 25.76
C LYS A 385 -13.45 30.10 27.24
N ASN A 386 -13.92 28.96 27.75
CA ASN A 386 -13.90 28.68 29.19
C ASN A 386 -13.80 27.18 29.57
N GLY A 387 -13.75 26.27 28.60
CA GLY A 387 -13.67 24.82 28.82
C GLY A 387 -14.98 24.15 29.25
N LEU A 388 -16.12 24.85 29.21
CA LEU A 388 -17.42 24.34 29.66
C LEU A 388 -17.97 23.26 28.70
N ARG A 389 -18.63 22.21 29.19
CA ARG A 389 -19.05 21.02 28.42
C ARG A 389 -20.59 20.92 28.27
N LYS A 390 -21.12 20.66 27.06
CA LYS A 390 -22.56 20.44 26.77
C LYS A 390 -22.79 19.20 25.88
N HIS A 391 -23.74 18.33 26.24
CA HIS A 391 -23.99 17.05 25.55
C HIS A 391 -24.91 17.15 24.30
N ILE A 392 -24.72 16.30 23.27
CA ILE A 392 -25.52 16.26 22.00
C ILE A 392 -26.09 14.85 21.73
N THR A 393 -27.34 14.73 21.23
CA THR A 393 -28.15 13.48 21.29
C THR A 393 -28.81 12.94 19.98
N VAL A 394 -28.45 13.33 18.73
CA VAL A 394 -29.40 13.22 17.57
C VAL A 394 -28.99 12.46 16.24
N LEU A 395 -27.81 11.87 15.98
CA LEU A 395 -27.46 11.32 14.62
C LEU A 395 -27.19 9.78 14.52
N ASN A 396 -27.46 9.15 13.34
CA ASN A 396 -27.23 7.71 12.96
C ASN A 396 -26.87 7.47 11.45
N ASP A 397 -26.07 6.42 11.10
CA ASP A 397 -25.03 6.43 10.02
C ASP A 397 -24.87 5.19 9.04
N TYR A 398 -25.87 4.68 8.30
CA TYR A 398 -25.60 3.52 7.40
C TYR A 398 -26.31 3.58 6.04
N LEU A 399 -25.54 3.67 4.93
CA LEU A 399 -25.74 3.04 3.59
C LEU A 399 -24.80 3.65 2.51
N ALA A 400 -24.26 2.82 1.59
CA ALA A 400 -23.48 3.25 0.41
C ALA A 400 -24.39 3.42 -0.83
N VAL A 401 -24.30 4.56 -1.52
CA VAL A 401 -25.23 4.98 -2.58
C VAL A 401 -24.45 5.59 -3.76
N ASN A 402 -24.80 5.23 -4.99
CA ASN A 402 -24.19 5.79 -6.22
C ASN A 402 -25.18 6.69 -6.95
N ILE A 403 -24.75 7.86 -7.41
CA ILE A 403 -25.56 8.78 -8.21
C ILE A 403 -25.32 8.56 -9.72
N SER A 404 -26.36 8.70 -10.53
CA SER A 404 -26.23 8.63 -11.98
C SER A 404 -25.51 9.88 -12.55
N PRO A 405 -24.82 9.79 -13.70
CA PRO A 405 -24.08 10.91 -14.31
C PRO A 405 -24.86 12.22 -14.45
N ALA A 406 -26.12 12.16 -14.90
CA ALA A 406 -26.96 13.34 -15.04
C ALA A 406 -27.79 13.65 -13.78
N GLY A 407 -27.52 12.96 -12.66
CA GLY A 407 -28.13 13.21 -11.36
C GLY A 407 -29.61 12.88 -11.26
N LYS A 408 -30.14 12.02 -12.14
CA LYS A 408 -31.57 11.63 -12.14
C LYS A 408 -31.89 10.51 -11.15
N TYR A 409 -30.95 9.63 -10.87
CA TYR A 409 -31.17 8.43 -10.06
C TYR A 409 -30.08 8.23 -9.01
N LEU A 410 -30.48 7.66 -7.88
CA LEU A 410 -29.57 6.97 -6.97
C LEU A 410 -29.73 5.46 -7.19
N LEU A 411 -28.62 4.74 -7.27
CA LEU A 411 -28.61 3.27 -7.27
C LEU A 411 -27.99 2.76 -5.98
N TYR A 412 -28.61 1.73 -5.44
CA TYR A 412 -28.07 0.99 -4.30
C TYR A 412 -28.38 -0.49 -4.45
N TYR A 413 -27.55 -1.31 -3.81
CA TYR A 413 -27.77 -2.73 -3.68
C TYR A 413 -28.36 -3.01 -2.30
N ASP A 414 -29.48 -3.74 -2.25
CA ASP A 414 -30.08 -4.19 -1.00
C ASP A 414 -29.57 -5.62 -0.71
N PRO A 415 -28.72 -5.81 0.32
CA PRO A 415 -28.16 -7.12 0.65
C PRO A 415 -29.21 -8.11 1.19
N ALA A 416 -30.32 -7.62 1.77
CA ALA A 416 -31.39 -8.48 2.24
C ALA A 416 -32.23 -9.03 1.08
N GLN A 417 -32.56 -8.17 0.11
CA GLN A 417 -33.32 -8.55 -1.09
C GLN A 417 -32.44 -9.11 -2.21
N LYS A 418 -31.11 -9.00 -2.08
CA LYS A 418 -30.09 -9.44 -3.04
C LYS A 418 -30.29 -8.84 -4.44
N ASN A 419 -30.80 -7.62 -4.51
CA ASN A 419 -31.19 -6.95 -5.74
C ASN A 419 -30.69 -5.50 -5.77
N TYR A 420 -30.52 -4.94 -6.96
CA TYR A 420 -30.30 -3.52 -7.16
C TYR A 420 -31.61 -2.77 -7.28
N PHE A 421 -31.61 -1.56 -6.72
CA PHE A 421 -32.74 -0.64 -6.73
C PHE A 421 -32.34 0.69 -7.34
N SER A 422 -33.28 1.31 -8.05
CA SER A 422 -33.19 2.71 -8.45
C SER A 422 -34.12 3.56 -7.59
N TYR A 423 -33.63 4.71 -7.18
CA TYR A 423 -34.40 5.79 -6.57
C TYR A 423 -34.37 6.98 -7.53
N GLU A 424 -35.53 7.35 -8.08
CA GLU A 424 -35.67 8.48 -8.99
C GLU A 424 -35.75 9.79 -8.19
N ILE A 425 -34.73 10.64 -8.32
CA ILE A 425 -34.56 11.83 -7.46
C ILE A 425 -35.73 12.81 -7.61
N ALA A 426 -36.26 12.97 -8.83
CA ALA A 426 -37.34 13.91 -9.09
C ALA A 426 -38.69 13.51 -8.48
N THR A 427 -38.97 12.21 -8.37
CA THR A 427 -40.29 11.69 -7.96
C THR A 427 -40.28 10.99 -6.61
N GLY A 428 -39.09 10.61 -6.10
CA GLY A 428 -38.93 9.77 -4.92
C GLY A 428 -39.29 8.31 -5.15
N THR A 429 -39.55 7.89 -6.40
CA THR A 429 -39.99 6.53 -6.71
C THR A 429 -38.83 5.54 -6.62
N ILE A 430 -39.02 4.46 -5.86
CA ILE A 430 -38.09 3.34 -5.76
C ILE A 430 -38.54 2.19 -6.65
N ARG A 431 -37.62 1.60 -7.40
CA ARG A 431 -37.89 0.45 -8.28
C ARG A 431 -36.82 -0.63 -8.07
N ASN A 432 -37.23 -1.90 -8.02
CA ASN A 432 -36.30 -3.03 -8.07
C ASN A 432 -35.93 -3.29 -9.54
N ILE A 433 -34.71 -2.91 -9.93
CA ILE A 433 -34.28 -2.91 -11.34
C ILE A 433 -33.71 -4.27 -11.78
N THR A 434 -33.43 -5.17 -10.84
CA THR A 434 -32.90 -6.53 -11.13
C THR A 434 -33.91 -7.64 -10.83
N GLN A 435 -35.16 -7.28 -10.51
CA GLN A 435 -36.19 -8.25 -10.21
C GLN A 435 -36.38 -9.26 -11.35
N GLY A 436 -36.38 -10.55 -11.01
CA GLY A 436 -36.62 -11.63 -11.97
C GLY A 436 -35.39 -12.10 -12.76
N ILE A 437 -34.22 -11.50 -12.56
CA ILE A 437 -32.96 -11.97 -13.16
C ILE A 437 -32.34 -13.03 -12.24
N ALA A 438 -32.33 -14.30 -12.66
CA ALA A 438 -31.83 -15.42 -11.88
C ALA A 438 -30.29 -15.57 -11.95
N VAL A 439 -29.56 -14.59 -11.41
CA VAL A 439 -28.08 -14.58 -11.34
C VAL A 439 -27.60 -14.15 -9.96
N SER A 440 -26.33 -14.44 -9.64
CA SER A 440 -25.65 -13.89 -8.47
C SER A 440 -24.96 -12.57 -8.82
N TRP A 441 -25.30 -11.51 -8.08
CA TRP A 441 -24.71 -10.17 -8.22
C TRP A 441 -23.41 -9.99 -7.43
N SER A 442 -22.94 -11.04 -6.75
CA SER A 442 -21.76 -11.00 -5.87
C SER A 442 -20.46 -10.70 -6.62
N GLY A 443 -19.55 -9.96 -5.98
CA GLY A 443 -18.16 -9.82 -6.43
C GLY A 443 -17.35 -11.11 -6.33
N TYR A 444 -17.72 -12.02 -5.42
CA TYR A 444 -17.10 -13.33 -5.30
C TYR A 444 -17.70 -14.28 -6.33
N TYR A 445 -16.86 -14.84 -7.20
CA TYR A 445 -17.23 -15.91 -8.13
C TYR A 445 -17.22 -17.31 -7.48
N SER A 446 -17.17 -17.35 -6.15
CA SER A 446 -17.24 -18.55 -5.34
C SER A 446 -18.36 -18.49 -4.30
N ASN A 447 -18.96 -19.64 -4.03
CA ASN A 447 -20.06 -19.78 -3.07
C ASN A 447 -19.57 -20.21 -1.67
N ASP A 448 -18.29 -19.98 -1.35
CA ASP A 448 -17.63 -20.44 -0.12
C ASP A 448 -17.58 -19.38 1.00
N PHE A 449 -18.33 -18.29 0.85
CA PHE A 449 -18.55 -17.27 1.88
C PHE A 449 -20.00 -17.29 2.37
N PRO A 450 -20.26 -17.14 3.69
CA PRO A 450 -21.60 -17.17 4.26
C PRO A 450 -22.53 -16.08 3.71
N ASP A 451 -21.96 -14.92 3.35
CA ASP A 451 -22.69 -13.75 2.86
C ASP A 451 -22.10 -13.20 1.56
N ALA A 452 -21.65 -14.06 0.65
CA ALA A 452 -21.23 -13.62 -0.68
C ALA A 452 -22.28 -12.70 -1.35
N SER A 453 -23.56 -12.82 -0.95
CA SER A 453 -24.63 -11.95 -1.41
C SER A 453 -24.62 -10.51 -0.87
N SER A 454 -23.92 -10.15 0.21
CA SER A 454 -23.95 -8.76 0.71
C SER A 454 -23.03 -7.82 -0.07
N GLU A 455 -21.98 -8.35 -0.67
CA GLU A 455 -21.01 -7.60 -1.48
C GLU A 455 -21.30 -7.76 -2.97
N ALA A 456 -22.09 -6.83 -3.51
CA ALA A 456 -22.35 -6.81 -4.95
C ALA A 456 -21.09 -6.40 -5.74
N ARG A 457 -20.89 -7.02 -6.92
CA ARG A 457 -19.75 -6.75 -7.82
C ARG A 457 -19.71 -5.31 -8.33
N GLY A 458 -20.85 -4.62 -8.28
CA GLY A 458 -20.97 -3.20 -8.59
C GLY A 458 -21.51 -2.89 -9.98
N ILE A 459 -21.55 -1.58 -10.25
CA ILE A 459 -22.03 -0.98 -11.49
C ILE A 459 -20.84 -0.82 -12.45
N ALA A 460 -21.02 -1.22 -13.70
CA ALA A 460 -20.01 -1.08 -14.75
C ALA A 460 -19.97 0.33 -15.32
N GLY A 461 -21.12 0.98 -15.47
CA GLY A 461 -21.21 2.34 -16.00
C GLY A 461 -22.62 2.70 -16.45
N TRP A 462 -22.78 3.90 -17.00
CA TRP A 462 -24.07 4.43 -17.46
C TRP A 462 -24.00 4.83 -18.93
N LEU A 463 -25.10 4.69 -19.66
CA LEU A 463 -25.25 5.32 -20.97
C LEU A 463 -25.65 6.80 -20.83
N GLN A 464 -25.41 7.58 -21.88
CA GLN A 464 -25.73 9.02 -21.92
C GLN A 464 -27.13 9.36 -21.41
N GLN A 465 -27.22 10.48 -20.69
CA GLN A 465 -28.46 11.04 -20.13
C GLN A 465 -29.20 10.12 -19.14
N ASP A 466 -28.47 9.20 -18.52
CA ASP A 466 -28.96 8.18 -17.58
C ASP A 466 -29.97 7.21 -18.22
N ALA A 467 -29.86 6.96 -19.53
CA ALA A 467 -30.85 6.16 -20.27
C ALA A 467 -30.83 4.67 -19.89
N THR A 468 -29.69 4.14 -19.46
CA THR A 468 -29.49 2.71 -19.11
C THR A 468 -28.26 2.60 -18.21
N VAL A 469 -28.29 1.69 -17.24
CA VAL A 469 -27.14 1.32 -16.41
C VAL A 469 -26.59 -0.05 -16.84
N LEU A 470 -25.27 -0.20 -16.81
CA LEU A 470 -24.58 -1.46 -16.98
C LEU A 470 -24.22 -2.02 -15.59
N ILE A 471 -24.62 -3.26 -15.28
CA ILE A 471 -24.36 -3.91 -13.98
C ILE A 471 -23.63 -5.23 -14.21
N TYR A 472 -22.62 -5.52 -13.38
CA TYR A 472 -21.91 -6.80 -13.42
C TYR A 472 -22.69 -7.87 -12.65
N ASP A 473 -22.90 -9.05 -13.23
CA ASP A 473 -23.12 -10.28 -12.45
C ASP A 473 -21.76 -10.97 -12.17
N GLN A 474 -21.68 -12.15 -11.55
CA GLN A 474 -20.39 -12.83 -11.30
C GLN A 474 -19.48 -13.03 -12.55
N ARG A 475 -20.02 -13.05 -13.78
CA ARG A 475 -19.31 -13.40 -15.03
C ARG A 475 -19.61 -12.49 -16.23
N ASP A 476 -20.86 -12.06 -16.35
CA ASP A 476 -21.46 -11.35 -17.48
C ASP A 476 -21.81 -9.88 -17.11
N ILE A 477 -22.15 -9.10 -18.14
CA ILE A 477 -22.55 -7.69 -18.02
C ILE A 477 -24.00 -7.53 -18.46
N TRP A 478 -24.82 -6.85 -17.67
CA TRP A 478 -26.24 -6.62 -17.94
C TRP A 478 -26.53 -5.16 -18.25
N GLN A 479 -27.31 -4.89 -19.31
CA GLN A 479 -27.92 -3.59 -19.56
C GLN A 479 -29.29 -3.54 -18.89
N ILE A 480 -29.52 -2.54 -18.04
CA ILE A 480 -30.76 -2.41 -17.25
C ILE A 480 -31.30 -0.99 -17.36
N ASP A 481 -32.59 -0.88 -17.62
CA ASP A 481 -33.31 0.40 -17.62
C ASP A 481 -33.68 0.80 -16.18
N PRO A 482 -33.20 1.95 -15.66
CA PRO A 482 -33.51 2.38 -14.30
C PRO A 482 -34.99 2.64 -14.06
N LEU A 483 -35.81 2.80 -15.11
CA LEU A 483 -37.26 2.99 -15.02
C LEU A 483 -38.05 1.67 -15.11
N CYS A 484 -37.38 0.54 -15.39
CA CYS A 484 -38.01 -0.77 -15.64
C CYS A 484 -39.03 -0.76 -16.80
N ILE A 485 -38.88 0.13 -17.79
CA ILE A 485 -39.77 0.18 -18.97
C ILE A 485 -39.31 -0.83 -20.01
N LYS A 486 -37.98 -0.91 -20.22
CA LYS A 486 -37.35 -1.89 -21.12
C LYS A 486 -36.90 -3.13 -20.33
N PRO A 487 -37.05 -4.35 -20.88
CA PRO A 487 -36.54 -5.55 -20.24
C PRO A 487 -35.01 -5.54 -20.16
N PRO A 488 -34.41 -6.14 -19.10
CA PRO A 488 -32.97 -6.25 -18.96
C PRO A 488 -32.37 -7.13 -20.07
N VAL A 489 -31.17 -6.78 -20.53
CA VAL A 489 -30.45 -7.50 -21.61
C VAL A 489 -29.09 -7.93 -21.10
N ASN A 490 -28.77 -9.23 -21.17
CA ASN A 490 -27.41 -9.71 -20.96
C ASN A 490 -26.54 -9.30 -22.16
N LEU A 491 -25.68 -8.30 -21.97
CA LEU A 491 -24.87 -7.69 -23.01
C LEU A 491 -23.82 -8.65 -23.56
N THR A 492 -23.28 -9.52 -22.70
CA THR A 492 -22.29 -10.54 -23.07
C THR A 492 -22.96 -11.85 -23.50
N ASN A 493 -24.28 -11.88 -23.64
CA ASN A 493 -25.07 -13.01 -24.15
C ASN A 493 -24.84 -14.33 -23.37
N GLY A 494 -24.48 -14.25 -22.09
CA GLY A 494 -24.17 -15.41 -21.26
C GLY A 494 -22.81 -16.07 -21.55
N TYR A 495 -21.99 -15.47 -22.41
CA TYR A 495 -20.70 -16.00 -22.82
C TYR A 495 -19.77 -16.23 -21.63
N GLY A 496 -19.75 -15.31 -20.66
CA GLY A 496 -18.86 -15.39 -19.51
C GLY A 496 -19.13 -16.65 -18.68
N ARG A 497 -20.40 -16.94 -18.41
CA ARG A 497 -20.81 -18.15 -17.70
C ARG A 497 -20.53 -19.43 -18.48
N LEU A 498 -20.80 -19.44 -19.79
CA LEU A 498 -20.60 -20.61 -20.64
C LEU A 498 -19.11 -21.00 -20.76
N HIS A 499 -18.21 -20.02 -20.76
CA HIS A 499 -16.77 -20.23 -20.97
C HIS A 499 -15.93 -20.00 -19.71
N ASN A 500 -16.55 -20.03 -18.52
CA ASN A 500 -15.89 -19.77 -17.23
C ASN A 500 -15.00 -18.51 -17.23
N THR A 501 -15.44 -17.47 -17.93
CA THR A 501 -14.70 -16.23 -18.21
C THR A 501 -15.36 -15.06 -17.50
N ILE A 502 -14.56 -14.25 -16.82
CA ILE A 502 -15.00 -13.05 -16.11
C ILE A 502 -14.74 -11.84 -17.00
N PHE A 503 -15.77 -11.03 -17.29
CA PHE A 503 -15.64 -9.78 -18.05
C PHE A 503 -15.72 -8.53 -17.18
N TYR A 504 -14.85 -7.54 -17.43
CA TYR A 504 -14.94 -6.18 -16.90
C TYR A 504 -14.79 -5.16 -18.03
N LEU A 505 -15.31 -3.94 -17.87
CA LEU A 505 -14.91 -2.83 -18.74
C LEU A 505 -13.40 -2.58 -18.56
N ALA A 506 -12.67 -2.51 -19.67
CA ALA A 506 -11.23 -2.30 -19.64
C ALA A 506 -10.88 -0.86 -19.26
N LEU A 507 -11.71 0.11 -19.65
CA LEU A 507 -11.49 1.52 -19.37
C LEU A 507 -12.31 1.91 -18.15
N GLU A 508 -11.65 2.41 -17.11
CA GLU A 508 -12.31 3.17 -16.07
C GLU A 508 -12.73 4.50 -16.69
N ASN A 509 -14.04 4.69 -16.88
CA ASN A 509 -14.54 6.05 -17.02
C ASN A 509 -14.38 6.71 -15.65
N ASP A 510 -13.88 7.95 -15.59
CA ASP A 510 -13.99 8.76 -14.38
C ASP A 510 -15.41 8.59 -13.85
N ALA A 511 -15.55 8.15 -12.60
CA ALA A 511 -16.83 7.75 -12.03
C ALA A 511 -17.83 8.91 -12.12
N GLY A 512 -18.61 8.95 -13.21
CA GLY A 512 -19.39 10.12 -13.61
C GLY A 512 -19.53 10.34 -15.12
N GLU A 513 -18.64 9.84 -15.98
CA GLU A 513 -18.80 10.01 -17.44
C GLU A 513 -19.65 8.91 -18.08
N ALA A 514 -20.69 9.33 -18.81
CA ALA A 514 -21.62 8.42 -19.46
C ALA A 514 -21.04 7.84 -20.77
N LEU A 515 -21.12 6.51 -20.91
CA LEU A 515 -20.77 5.75 -22.10
C LEU A 515 -21.62 6.20 -23.29
N THR A 516 -20.96 6.36 -24.45
CA THR A 516 -21.61 6.73 -25.70
C THR A 516 -21.89 5.49 -26.55
N ASN A 517 -22.95 5.53 -27.37
CA ASN A 517 -23.31 4.40 -28.24
C ASN A 517 -22.44 4.28 -29.50
N ASN A 518 -21.50 5.20 -29.71
CA ASN A 518 -20.80 5.36 -30.98
C ASN A 518 -19.55 4.50 -31.11
N GLU A 519 -18.98 4.04 -29.98
CA GLU A 519 -17.80 3.19 -29.96
C GLU A 519 -18.11 1.83 -29.28
N PRO A 520 -17.57 0.71 -29.79
CA PRO A 520 -17.70 -0.56 -29.09
C PRO A 520 -16.99 -0.50 -27.73
N LEU A 521 -17.60 -1.10 -26.72
CA LEU A 521 -16.97 -1.27 -25.41
C LEU A 521 -15.76 -2.18 -25.54
N ILE A 522 -14.67 -1.83 -24.89
CA ILE A 522 -13.53 -2.74 -24.70
C ILE A 522 -13.68 -3.41 -23.33
N LEU A 523 -13.68 -4.73 -23.34
CA LEU A 523 -13.79 -5.57 -22.16
C LEU A 523 -12.44 -6.22 -21.89
N THR A 524 -12.01 -6.28 -20.64
CA THR A 524 -11.01 -7.26 -20.22
C THR A 524 -11.69 -8.57 -19.86
N ALA A 525 -11.03 -9.69 -20.13
CA ALA A 525 -11.53 -11.04 -19.91
C ALA A 525 -10.49 -11.89 -19.18
N PHE A 526 -10.92 -12.65 -18.17
CA PHE A 526 -10.06 -13.61 -17.47
C PHE A 526 -10.74 -14.99 -17.38
N ASN A 527 -10.10 -16.02 -17.94
CA ASN A 527 -10.62 -17.38 -17.95
C ASN A 527 -10.13 -18.14 -16.70
N LEU A 528 -11.05 -18.69 -15.92
CA LEU A 528 -10.69 -19.37 -14.66
C LEU A 528 -10.12 -20.78 -14.85
N ASP A 529 -10.21 -21.40 -16.03
CA ASP A 529 -9.69 -22.75 -16.25
C ASP A 529 -8.22 -22.72 -16.62
N ASN A 530 -7.86 -21.89 -17.61
CA ASN A 530 -6.51 -21.79 -18.18
C ASN A 530 -5.74 -20.53 -17.74
N LYS A 531 -6.39 -19.62 -17.00
CA LYS A 531 -5.83 -18.36 -16.48
C LYS A 531 -5.37 -17.40 -17.58
N HIS A 532 -5.90 -17.55 -18.80
CA HIS A 532 -5.63 -16.61 -19.88
C HIS A 532 -6.36 -15.30 -19.62
N ASN A 533 -5.68 -14.19 -19.93
CA ASN A 533 -6.24 -12.84 -19.90
C ASN A 533 -6.12 -12.17 -21.27
N GLY A 534 -6.94 -11.15 -21.48
CA GLY A 534 -6.85 -10.27 -22.62
C GLY A 534 -8.10 -9.45 -22.82
N PHE A 535 -8.40 -9.10 -24.07
CA PHE A 535 -9.43 -8.13 -24.43
C PHE A 535 -10.46 -8.69 -25.41
N TYR A 536 -11.69 -8.24 -25.24
CA TYR A 536 -12.83 -8.45 -26.14
C TYR A 536 -13.43 -7.08 -26.49
N SER A 537 -14.18 -6.99 -27.59
CA SER A 537 -14.99 -5.83 -27.91
C SER A 537 -16.48 -6.17 -27.92
N LYS A 538 -17.32 -5.23 -27.48
CA LYS A 538 -18.77 -5.39 -27.52
C LYS A 538 -19.47 -4.09 -27.91
N ALA A 539 -20.08 -4.08 -29.10
CA ALA A 539 -20.95 -2.98 -29.50
C ALA A 539 -22.29 -3.05 -28.74
N LEU A 540 -22.71 -1.92 -28.15
CA LEU A 540 -23.91 -1.82 -27.30
C LEU A 540 -25.21 -2.17 -28.04
N ASN A 541 -25.28 -1.93 -29.35
CA ASN A 541 -26.44 -2.16 -30.20
C ASN A 541 -26.41 -3.51 -30.96
N LYS A 542 -25.31 -4.27 -30.86
CA LYS A 542 -25.14 -5.56 -31.56
C LYS A 542 -25.53 -6.71 -30.62
N LYS A 543 -26.49 -7.54 -31.02
CA LYS A 543 -26.84 -8.79 -30.30
C LYS A 543 -25.76 -9.86 -30.49
N GLY A 544 -25.72 -10.85 -29.60
CA GLY A 544 -24.80 -11.99 -29.67
C GLY A 544 -23.56 -11.83 -28.79
N ASP A 545 -22.56 -12.66 -29.01
CA ASP A 545 -21.38 -12.76 -28.15
C ASP A 545 -20.42 -11.55 -28.29
N PRO A 546 -19.54 -11.29 -27.31
CA PRO A 546 -18.43 -10.36 -27.46
C PRO A 546 -17.41 -10.85 -28.51
N ASP A 547 -16.89 -9.94 -29.33
CA ASP A 547 -15.88 -10.27 -30.35
C ASP A 547 -14.48 -10.36 -29.68
N SER A 548 -13.80 -11.50 -29.76
CA SER A 548 -12.46 -11.68 -29.19
C SER A 548 -11.42 -10.82 -29.91
N LEU A 549 -10.59 -10.08 -29.15
CA LEU A 549 -9.50 -9.25 -29.68
C LEU A 549 -8.15 -9.94 -29.53
N THR A 550 -7.69 -10.09 -28.29
CA THR A 550 -6.45 -10.76 -27.90
C THR A 550 -6.72 -11.54 -26.63
N VAL A 551 -6.34 -12.81 -26.57
CA VAL A 551 -6.41 -13.64 -25.35
C VAL A 551 -5.18 -14.53 -25.32
N GLY A 552 -4.52 -14.65 -24.18
CA GLY A 552 -3.37 -15.53 -24.04
C GLY A 552 -2.86 -15.65 -22.61
N PRO A 553 -1.74 -16.39 -22.42
CA PRO A 553 -1.12 -16.62 -21.12
C PRO A 553 -0.31 -15.40 -20.65
N TYR A 554 -0.96 -14.24 -20.63
CA TYR A 554 -0.41 -12.97 -20.17
C TYR A 554 -1.34 -12.41 -19.10
N ILE A 555 -0.89 -11.38 -18.40
CA ILE A 555 -1.75 -10.47 -17.63
C ILE A 555 -1.61 -9.09 -18.23
N TYR A 556 -2.73 -8.53 -18.70
CA TYR A 556 -2.86 -7.15 -19.14
C TYR A 556 -3.51 -6.30 -18.05
N SER A 557 -4.77 -6.61 -17.73
CA SER A 557 -5.55 -5.98 -16.68
C SER A 557 -6.63 -6.93 -16.22
N ILE A 558 -6.72 -7.16 -14.91
CA ILE A 558 -7.79 -7.96 -14.32
C ILE A 558 -8.35 -7.14 -13.16
N THR A 559 -9.25 -6.22 -13.50
CA THR A 559 -9.85 -5.27 -12.57
C THR A 559 -10.58 -6.00 -11.44
N ASN A 560 -10.45 -5.50 -10.21
CA ASN A 560 -11.13 -6.01 -9.02
C ASN A 560 -10.96 -7.53 -8.77
N ASN A 561 -9.83 -8.13 -9.17
CA ASN A 561 -9.49 -9.49 -8.76
C ASN A 561 -8.66 -9.44 -7.45
N PRO A 562 -9.24 -9.86 -6.31
CA PRO A 562 -8.57 -9.80 -5.01
C PRO A 562 -7.47 -10.85 -4.84
N TYR A 563 -7.36 -11.83 -5.74
CA TYR A 563 -6.39 -12.93 -5.65
C TYR A 563 -5.08 -12.64 -6.38
N LEU A 564 -4.99 -11.54 -7.14
CA LEU A 564 -3.73 -11.15 -7.78
C LEU A 564 -2.83 -10.34 -6.84
N PRO A 565 -1.50 -10.43 -6.96
CA PRO A 565 -0.59 -9.60 -6.19
C PRO A 565 -0.85 -8.11 -6.44
N ALA A 566 -0.69 -7.30 -5.39
CA ALA A 566 -0.77 -5.85 -5.49
C ALA A 566 0.20 -5.31 -6.57
N GLY A 567 -0.21 -4.28 -7.30
CA GLY A 567 0.58 -3.70 -8.40
C GLY A 567 0.51 -4.44 -9.74
N THR A 568 -0.13 -5.63 -9.78
CA THR A 568 -0.39 -6.36 -11.03
C THR A 568 -1.35 -5.59 -11.93
N GLY A 569 -2.41 -5.00 -11.35
CA GLY A 569 -3.42 -4.23 -12.06
C GLY A 569 -2.86 -3.05 -12.86
N PHE A 570 -3.46 -2.80 -14.03
CA PHE A 570 -3.22 -1.61 -14.84
C PHE A 570 -4.39 -1.44 -15.80
N SER A 571 -5.31 -0.53 -15.48
CA SER A 571 -6.38 -0.16 -16.40
C SER A 571 -5.78 0.53 -17.63
N PRO A 572 -6.07 0.07 -18.86
CA PRO A 572 -5.61 0.73 -20.08
C PRO A 572 -5.86 2.23 -20.09
N LEU A 573 -4.86 3.01 -20.50
CA LEU A 573 -4.96 4.47 -20.60
C LEU A 573 -5.40 4.84 -22.02
N LYS A 574 -6.50 5.58 -22.19
CA LYS A 574 -6.97 6.09 -23.50
C LYS A 574 -6.51 7.52 -23.72
N ALA A 575 -6.03 7.84 -24.93
CA ALA A 575 -5.82 9.22 -25.34
C ALA A 575 -7.16 9.93 -25.59
N LEU A 576 -7.29 11.18 -25.14
CA LEU A 576 -8.56 11.93 -25.18
C LEU A 576 -9.15 12.07 -26.60
N ASN A 577 -8.30 12.35 -27.60
CA ASN A 577 -8.74 12.77 -28.94
C ASN A 577 -8.55 11.69 -30.02
N THR A 578 -8.20 10.45 -29.64
CA THR A 578 -7.93 9.37 -30.60
C THR A 578 -8.16 8.00 -29.96
N THR A 579 -8.26 6.95 -30.78
CA THR A 579 -8.39 5.56 -30.34
C THR A 579 -7.05 4.92 -29.98
N THR A 580 -6.09 5.70 -29.46
CA THR A 580 -4.78 5.17 -29.04
C THR A 580 -4.80 4.89 -27.55
N TYR A 581 -4.29 3.72 -27.18
CA TYR A 581 -4.27 3.22 -25.83
C TYR A 581 -2.86 2.83 -25.40
N ILE A 582 -2.57 2.96 -24.10
CA ILE A 582 -1.44 2.31 -23.45
C ILE A 582 -1.97 1.14 -22.63
N VAL A 583 -1.34 -0.02 -22.77
CA VAL A 583 -1.57 -1.19 -21.93
C VAL A 583 -0.27 -1.62 -21.27
N LYS A 584 -0.37 -2.22 -20.09
CA LYS A 584 0.72 -2.97 -19.45
C LYS A 584 0.50 -4.44 -19.74
N ARG A 585 1.55 -5.19 -20.04
CA ARG A 585 1.49 -6.65 -20.24
C ARG A 585 2.63 -7.30 -19.48
N MET A 586 2.34 -8.39 -18.80
CA MET A 586 3.34 -9.26 -18.16
C MET A 586 3.01 -10.72 -18.38
N SER A 587 3.96 -11.60 -18.07
CA SER A 587 3.72 -13.01 -17.79
C SER A 587 4.62 -13.45 -16.64
N ALA A 588 4.50 -14.69 -16.16
CA ALA A 588 5.46 -15.25 -15.22
C ALA A 588 6.92 -15.20 -15.73
N ALA A 589 7.13 -15.18 -17.05
CA ALA A 589 8.44 -15.21 -17.69
C ALA A 589 8.87 -13.86 -18.32
N GLU A 590 7.98 -12.85 -18.38
CA GLU A 590 8.28 -11.54 -18.97
C GLU A 590 7.83 -10.46 -17.99
N SER A 591 8.77 -9.63 -17.53
CA SER A 591 8.43 -8.52 -16.63
C SER A 591 7.43 -7.54 -17.27
N PRO A 592 6.67 -6.80 -16.45
CA PRO A 592 5.69 -5.86 -16.96
C PRO A 592 6.31 -4.85 -17.93
N ASN A 593 5.74 -4.75 -19.13
CA ASN A 593 6.13 -3.78 -20.14
C ASN A 593 4.91 -3.02 -20.68
N TYR A 594 5.13 -1.76 -21.07
CA TYR A 594 4.13 -0.93 -21.73
C TYR A 594 4.09 -1.19 -23.23
N PHE A 595 2.88 -1.14 -23.79
CA PHE A 595 2.61 -1.26 -25.20
C PHE A 595 1.55 -0.23 -25.61
N SER A 596 1.68 0.35 -26.81
CA SER A 596 0.60 1.10 -27.43
C SER A 596 -0.25 0.19 -28.32
N THR A 597 -1.54 0.48 -28.42
CA THR A 597 -2.44 -0.19 -29.37
C THR A 597 -3.54 0.75 -29.81
N THR A 598 -4.13 0.49 -30.98
CA THR A 598 -5.34 1.17 -31.46
C THR A 598 -6.55 0.25 -31.60
N ASN A 599 -6.35 -1.06 -31.45
CA ASN A 599 -7.35 -2.08 -31.75
C ASN A 599 -7.33 -3.28 -30.79
N PHE A 600 -6.41 -3.31 -29.81
CA PHE A 600 -6.18 -4.41 -28.87
C PHE A 600 -5.91 -5.77 -29.53
N ARG A 601 -5.48 -5.78 -30.80
CA ARG A 601 -5.03 -6.95 -31.57
C ARG A 601 -3.54 -6.86 -31.89
N THR A 602 -3.09 -5.65 -32.23
CA THR A 602 -1.70 -5.34 -32.56
C THR A 602 -1.15 -4.37 -31.53
N PHE A 603 0.07 -4.63 -31.07
CA PHE A 603 0.71 -3.88 -29.99
C PHE A 603 2.10 -3.43 -30.42
N THR A 604 2.40 -2.14 -30.24
CA THR A 604 3.75 -1.60 -30.41
C THR A 604 4.42 -1.52 -29.04
N ARG A 605 5.57 -2.16 -28.89
CA ARG A 605 6.32 -2.17 -27.63
C ARG A 605 6.84 -0.76 -27.32
N LEU A 606 6.60 -0.30 -26.10
CA LEU A 606 6.99 1.03 -25.62
C LEU A 606 8.14 0.96 -24.60
N SER A 607 8.18 -0.08 -23.78
CA SER A 607 9.29 -0.36 -22.89
C SER A 607 9.84 -1.76 -23.15
N ASP A 608 11.11 -1.99 -22.82
CA ASP A 608 11.78 -3.27 -23.05
C ASP A 608 12.62 -3.68 -21.83
N LEU A 609 11.96 -3.79 -20.68
CA LEU A 609 12.56 -4.15 -19.41
C LEU A 609 12.55 -5.69 -19.23
N HIS A 610 13.69 -6.28 -18.86
CA HIS A 610 13.84 -7.75 -18.68
C HIS A 610 14.82 -8.14 -17.55
N PRO A 611 14.68 -7.63 -16.32
CA PRO A 611 15.63 -7.91 -15.23
C PRO A 611 15.72 -9.40 -14.88
N GLU A 612 14.65 -10.17 -15.10
CA GLU A 612 14.60 -11.62 -14.92
C GLU A 612 15.65 -12.38 -15.74
N LYS A 613 16.04 -11.87 -16.92
CA LYS A 613 17.00 -12.55 -17.81
C LYS A 613 18.40 -12.63 -17.19
N GLY A 614 18.71 -11.78 -16.22
CA GLY A 614 20.01 -11.74 -15.54
C GLY A 614 20.18 -12.78 -14.43
N TYR A 615 19.13 -13.52 -14.06
CA TYR A 615 19.13 -14.41 -12.88
C TYR A 615 18.52 -15.76 -13.18
N ASN A 616 18.81 -16.76 -12.34
CA ASN A 616 18.15 -18.06 -12.33
C ASN A 616 16.66 -17.87 -11.97
N TRP A 617 15.83 -17.58 -12.98
CA TRP A 617 14.43 -17.23 -12.81
C TRP A 617 13.54 -18.44 -12.49
N TYR A 618 12.27 -18.20 -12.19
CA TYR A 618 11.30 -19.26 -11.98
C TYR A 618 10.48 -19.56 -13.25
N THR A 619 9.91 -20.76 -13.31
CA THR A 619 8.91 -21.20 -14.28
C THR A 619 7.66 -21.64 -13.54
N THR A 620 6.48 -21.43 -14.12
CA THR A 620 5.19 -21.82 -13.53
C THR A 620 4.58 -23.01 -14.27
N THR A 621 3.87 -23.87 -13.55
CA THR A 621 3.07 -24.96 -14.12
C THR A 621 1.77 -25.10 -13.33
N LEU A 622 0.64 -25.14 -14.02
CA LEU A 622 -0.66 -25.37 -13.41
C LEU A 622 -0.88 -26.87 -13.22
N HIS A 623 -1.16 -27.29 -12.00
CA HIS A 623 -1.50 -28.66 -11.65
C HIS A 623 -2.96 -28.77 -11.23
N THR A 624 -3.63 -29.83 -11.65
CA THR A 624 -4.99 -30.18 -11.20
C THR A 624 -4.91 -31.46 -10.38
N PHE A 625 -5.51 -31.46 -9.20
CA PHE A 625 -5.49 -32.59 -8.27
C PHE A 625 -6.81 -32.69 -7.48
N GLN A 626 -7.03 -33.81 -6.78
CA GLN A 626 -8.20 -34.04 -5.95
C GLN A 626 -7.86 -33.75 -4.48
N THR A 627 -8.70 -32.98 -3.80
CA THR A 627 -8.64 -32.77 -2.34
C THR A 627 -9.08 -34.04 -1.60
N LEU A 628 -8.82 -34.14 -0.29
CA LEU A 628 -9.20 -35.31 0.51
C LEU A 628 -10.73 -35.52 0.60
N ASP A 629 -11.52 -34.47 0.39
CA ASP A 629 -12.99 -34.51 0.32
C ASP A 629 -13.52 -34.66 -1.12
N GLY A 630 -12.65 -34.94 -2.10
CA GLY A 630 -13.03 -35.31 -3.45
C GLY A 630 -13.39 -34.15 -4.38
N GLN A 631 -13.02 -32.91 -4.04
CA GLN A 631 -13.11 -31.78 -4.96
C GLN A 631 -11.88 -31.73 -5.87
N THR A 632 -12.12 -31.57 -7.17
CA THR A 632 -11.07 -31.20 -8.12
C THR A 632 -10.67 -29.75 -7.87
N THR A 633 -9.39 -29.49 -7.64
CA THR A 633 -8.85 -28.13 -7.49
C THR A 633 -7.53 -27.95 -8.25
N GLN A 634 -7.03 -26.72 -8.30
CA GLN A 634 -5.83 -26.33 -9.02
C GLN A 634 -4.74 -25.81 -8.07
N GLY A 635 -3.50 -25.74 -8.55
CA GLY A 635 -2.41 -25.05 -7.88
C GLY A 635 -1.23 -24.79 -8.80
N ILE A 636 -0.37 -23.83 -8.43
CA ILE A 636 0.80 -23.46 -9.23
C ILE A 636 2.04 -24.10 -8.61
N LEU A 637 2.80 -24.84 -9.42
CA LEU A 637 4.15 -25.26 -9.09
C LEU A 637 5.16 -24.28 -9.70
N TYR A 638 6.00 -23.70 -8.86
CA TYR A 638 7.13 -22.87 -9.26
C TYR A 638 8.43 -23.69 -9.22
N LYS A 639 9.17 -23.73 -10.33
CA LYS A 639 10.46 -24.43 -10.47
C LYS A 639 11.54 -23.46 -10.95
N PRO A 640 12.81 -23.64 -10.58
CA PRO A 640 13.87 -22.83 -11.16
C PRO A 640 14.03 -23.13 -12.65
N GLU A 641 14.50 -22.17 -13.44
CA GLU A 641 14.74 -22.38 -14.87
C GLU A 641 15.86 -23.41 -15.12
N ASN A 642 16.81 -23.55 -14.19
CA ASN A 642 17.83 -24.59 -14.20
C ASN A 642 17.40 -25.91 -13.54
N PHE A 643 16.10 -26.18 -13.48
CA PHE A 643 15.53 -27.38 -12.88
C PHE A 643 16.07 -28.67 -13.51
N ASP A 644 16.53 -29.60 -12.66
CA ASP A 644 17.01 -30.93 -13.02
C ASP A 644 16.00 -31.99 -12.55
N PRO A 645 15.29 -32.68 -13.46
CA PRO A 645 14.31 -33.70 -13.09
C PRO A 645 14.91 -34.90 -12.32
N ASN A 646 16.24 -35.08 -12.31
CA ASN A 646 16.92 -36.14 -11.58
C ASN A 646 17.28 -35.76 -10.14
N LYS A 647 17.19 -34.46 -9.78
CA LYS A 647 17.42 -33.98 -8.42
C LYS A 647 16.14 -34.07 -7.59
N ARG A 648 16.29 -34.38 -6.31
CA ARG A 648 15.23 -34.28 -5.30
C ARG A 648 15.30 -32.92 -4.61
N TYR A 649 14.29 -32.09 -4.81
CA TYR A 649 14.20 -30.73 -4.27
C TYR A 649 13.40 -30.67 -2.96
N PRO A 650 13.77 -29.77 -2.03
CA PRO A 650 12.87 -29.36 -0.97
C PRO A 650 11.70 -28.56 -1.55
N LEU A 651 10.53 -28.65 -0.91
CA LEU A 651 9.29 -28.01 -1.36
C LEU A 651 8.68 -27.19 -0.24
N ILE A 652 8.24 -25.97 -0.53
CA ILE A 652 7.47 -25.14 0.40
C ILE A 652 6.05 -24.98 -0.14
N PHE A 653 5.04 -25.28 0.68
CA PHE A 653 3.65 -24.93 0.37
C PHE A 653 3.37 -23.52 0.88
N TYR A 654 2.85 -22.67 -0.01
CA TYR A 654 2.34 -21.35 0.35
C TYR A 654 0.86 -21.28 -0.04
N TYR A 655 0.00 -20.93 0.91
CA TYR A 655 -1.45 -20.94 0.72
C TYR A 655 -2.10 -19.78 1.48
N TYR A 656 -3.31 -19.43 1.06
CA TYR A 656 -4.13 -18.42 1.72
C TYR A 656 -5.62 -18.71 1.44
N GLU A 657 -6.02 -18.48 0.19
CA GLU A 657 -7.35 -18.80 -0.32
C GLU A 657 -7.18 -19.46 -1.69
N ARG A 658 -7.34 -18.70 -2.77
CA ARG A 658 -7.07 -19.14 -4.15
C ARG A 658 -5.86 -18.40 -4.68
N LYS A 659 -4.98 -19.13 -5.34
CA LYS A 659 -3.67 -18.66 -5.83
C LYS A 659 -3.43 -19.01 -7.28
N SER A 660 -4.18 -19.95 -7.87
CA SER A 660 -3.99 -20.38 -9.25
C SER A 660 -4.23 -19.27 -10.27
N ASP A 661 -4.99 -18.23 -9.90
CA ASP A 661 -5.20 -17.05 -10.74
C ASP A 661 -3.91 -16.24 -10.97
N GLU A 662 -2.89 -16.43 -10.12
CA GLU A 662 -1.56 -15.82 -10.24
C GLU A 662 -0.65 -16.53 -11.27
N LEU A 663 -1.12 -17.55 -12.02
CA LEU A 663 -0.31 -18.40 -12.90
C LEU A 663 0.61 -17.62 -13.85
N ASN A 664 0.06 -16.53 -14.41
CA ASN A 664 0.72 -15.67 -15.38
C ASN A 664 1.22 -14.36 -14.75
N ALA A 665 1.20 -14.22 -13.42
CA ALA A 665 1.69 -13.03 -12.74
C ALA A 665 3.22 -13.02 -12.67
N TYR A 666 3.79 -11.85 -12.97
CA TYR A 666 5.20 -11.60 -12.72
C TYR A 666 5.38 -11.24 -11.23
N LEU A 667 6.11 -12.07 -10.51
CA LEU A 667 6.40 -11.88 -9.10
C LEU A 667 7.74 -11.16 -8.97
N LYS A 668 7.72 -9.91 -8.51
CA LYS A 668 8.93 -9.12 -8.31
C LYS A 668 9.75 -9.68 -7.13
N PRO A 669 11.10 -9.74 -7.22
CA PRO A 669 11.95 -10.01 -6.08
C PRO A 669 11.88 -8.88 -5.06
N GLU A 670 11.59 -9.22 -3.82
CA GLU A 670 11.46 -8.31 -2.69
C GLU A 670 11.75 -9.07 -1.38
N TYR A 671 11.90 -8.35 -0.27
CA TYR A 671 12.22 -8.98 1.03
C TYR A 671 11.11 -9.94 1.48
N LEU A 672 9.85 -9.51 1.43
CA LEU A 672 8.68 -10.28 1.85
C LEU A 672 7.51 -9.95 0.93
N ALA A 673 6.89 -10.98 0.36
CA ALA A 673 5.70 -10.78 -0.46
C ALA A 673 4.51 -10.37 0.42
N GLY A 674 3.90 -9.23 0.12
CA GLY A 674 2.80 -8.66 0.92
C GLY A 674 3.18 -8.35 2.37
N GLY A 675 4.47 -8.16 2.66
CA GLY A 675 4.99 -7.78 3.97
C GLY A 675 5.20 -8.92 4.98
N CYS A 676 4.87 -10.16 4.66
CA CYS A 676 5.03 -11.28 5.61
C CYS A 676 5.22 -12.67 4.97
N ASN A 677 4.96 -12.84 3.67
CA ASN A 677 5.10 -14.12 2.98
C ASN A 677 6.49 -14.31 2.38
N ILE A 678 6.84 -15.56 2.04
CA ILE A 678 8.08 -15.85 1.33
C ILE A 678 8.12 -15.13 -0.02
N ASN A 679 9.32 -14.73 -0.45
CA ASN A 679 9.53 -14.26 -1.81
C ASN A 679 9.75 -15.46 -2.75
N ILE A 680 8.71 -15.87 -3.47
CA ILE A 680 8.75 -17.05 -4.37
C ILE A 680 9.94 -17.00 -5.36
N PRO A 681 10.19 -15.89 -6.09
CA PRO A 681 11.35 -15.82 -7.00
C PRO A 681 12.67 -16.18 -6.32
N SER A 682 12.91 -15.64 -5.13
CA SER A 682 14.17 -15.84 -4.40
C SER A 682 14.32 -17.27 -3.88
N PHE A 683 13.26 -17.84 -3.28
CA PHE A 683 13.31 -19.23 -2.80
C PHE A 683 13.51 -20.21 -3.96
N VAL A 684 12.77 -20.02 -5.06
CA VAL A 684 12.88 -20.88 -6.24
C VAL A 684 14.26 -20.79 -6.87
N SER A 685 14.77 -19.56 -7.04
CA SER A 685 16.12 -19.30 -7.57
C SER A 685 17.23 -19.96 -6.74
N ASN A 686 17.01 -20.11 -5.42
CA ASN A 686 17.90 -20.77 -4.47
C ASN A 686 17.59 -22.27 -4.26
N GLY A 687 16.90 -22.91 -5.21
CA GLY A 687 16.77 -24.36 -5.26
C GLY A 687 15.67 -24.95 -4.38
N TYR A 688 14.64 -24.16 -4.03
CA TYR A 688 13.37 -24.68 -3.55
C TYR A 688 12.39 -24.88 -4.72
N LEU A 689 11.45 -25.81 -4.54
CA LEU A 689 10.17 -25.74 -5.22
C LEU A 689 9.18 -24.99 -4.32
N VAL A 690 8.23 -24.29 -4.92
CA VAL A 690 7.10 -23.69 -4.20
C VAL A 690 5.81 -24.17 -4.85
N PHE A 691 4.83 -24.62 -4.05
CA PHE A 691 3.51 -25.00 -4.53
C PHE A 691 2.41 -24.18 -3.86
N THR A 692 1.52 -23.59 -4.66
CA THR A 692 0.42 -22.75 -4.18
C THR A 692 -0.94 -23.32 -4.59
N PRO A 693 -1.61 -24.11 -3.71
CA PRO A 693 -2.92 -24.69 -4.01
C PRO A 693 -4.06 -23.69 -3.84
N ASP A 694 -5.15 -23.89 -4.59
CA ASP A 694 -6.44 -23.27 -4.33
C ASP A 694 -7.18 -24.02 -3.23
N ILE A 695 -7.60 -23.30 -2.19
CA ILE A 695 -8.43 -23.83 -1.11
C ILE A 695 -9.87 -23.38 -1.34
N HIS A 696 -10.77 -24.35 -1.41
CA HIS A 696 -12.22 -24.13 -1.41
C HIS A 696 -12.75 -24.42 -0.02
N PHE A 697 -13.53 -23.49 0.53
CA PHE A 697 -13.92 -23.56 1.94
C PHE A 697 -15.35 -24.08 2.12
N THR A 698 -15.54 -24.92 3.14
CA THR A 698 -16.86 -25.23 3.68
C THR A 698 -17.16 -24.28 4.83
N VAL A 699 -18.28 -23.55 4.74
CA VAL A 699 -18.74 -22.66 5.82
C VAL A 699 -18.88 -23.43 7.14
N GLY A 700 -18.37 -22.85 8.22
CA GLY A 700 -18.26 -23.45 9.56
C GLY A 700 -17.04 -24.36 9.76
N ASN A 701 -16.36 -24.80 8.69
CA ASN A 701 -15.21 -25.70 8.75
C ASN A 701 -14.02 -25.24 7.87
N PRO A 702 -13.63 -23.96 7.87
CA PRO A 702 -12.58 -23.44 6.99
C PRO A 702 -11.22 -24.12 7.20
N MET A 703 -10.86 -24.47 8.43
CA MET A 703 -9.58 -25.11 8.73
C MET A 703 -9.56 -26.58 8.32
N GLN A 704 -10.70 -27.27 8.39
CA GLN A 704 -10.81 -28.63 7.85
C GLN A 704 -10.66 -28.64 6.33
N SER A 705 -11.27 -27.69 5.62
CA SER A 705 -11.07 -27.52 4.18
C SER A 705 -9.60 -27.26 3.84
N THR A 706 -8.93 -26.42 4.63
CA THR A 706 -7.48 -26.19 4.52
C THR A 706 -6.70 -27.50 4.66
N TYR A 707 -6.99 -28.30 5.68
CA TYR A 707 -6.35 -29.61 5.86
C TYR A 707 -6.59 -30.54 4.67
N ASN A 708 -7.84 -30.65 4.21
CA ASN A 708 -8.20 -31.51 3.08
C ASN A 708 -7.45 -31.13 1.80
N THR A 709 -7.27 -29.83 1.54
CA THR A 709 -6.55 -29.34 0.37
C THR A 709 -5.05 -29.50 0.52
N VAL A 710 -4.46 -28.99 1.61
CA VAL A 710 -2.99 -28.91 1.76
C VAL A 710 -2.37 -30.29 1.92
N ILE A 711 -3.03 -31.21 2.63
CA ILE A 711 -2.53 -32.60 2.75
C ILE A 711 -2.66 -33.35 1.42
N ALA A 712 -3.74 -33.15 0.67
CA ALA A 712 -3.87 -33.73 -0.67
C ALA A 712 -2.81 -33.19 -1.63
N ALA A 713 -2.58 -31.87 -1.61
CA ALA A 713 -1.52 -31.23 -2.37
C ALA A 713 -0.14 -31.80 -2.00
N ALA A 714 0.14 -31.98 -0.71
CA ALA A 714 1.38 -32.56 -0.23
C ALA A 714 1.57 -34.01 -0.69
N ASN A 715 0.53 -34.84 -0.61
CA ASN A 715 0.57 -36.22 -1.11
C ASN A 715 0.78 -36.28 -2.62
N TYR A 716 0.09 -35.42 -3.38
CA TYR A 716 0.23 -35.33 -4.83
C TYR A 716 1.65 -34.90 -5.23
N MET A 717 2.19 -33.84 -4.59
CA MET A 717 3.54 -33.36 -4.84
C MET A 717 4.61 -34.38 -4.42
N ALA A 718 4.44 -35.05 -3.28
CA ALA A 718 5.34 -36.09 -2.79
C ALA A 718 5.47 -37.27 -3.76
N GLY A 719 4.44 -37.54 -4.57
CA GLY A 719 4.46 -38.55 -5.62
C GLY A 719 5.33 -38.19 -6.83
N LEU A 720 5.73 -36.92 -6.98
CA LEU A 720 6.57 -36.48 -8.10
C LEU A 720 8.03 -36.93 -7.88
N PRO A 721 8.72 -37.44 -8.92
CA PRO A 721 10.04 -38.07 -8.78
C PRO A 721 11.17 -37.10 -8.41
N TYR A 722 10.92 -35.79 -8.44
CA TYR A 722 11.87 -34.73 -8.13
C TYR A 722 11.54 -33.98 -6.82
N VAL A 723 10.47 -34.35 -6.11
CA VAL A 723 10.16 -33.79 -4.78
C VAL A 723 10.77 -34.69 -3.71
N ASN A 724 11.37 -34.09 -2.69
CA ASN A 724 11.81 -34.81 -1.49
C ASN A 724 10.69 -34.77 -0.43
N PRO A 725 9.96 -35.88 -0.20
CA PRO A 725 8.83 -35.88 0.74
C PRO A 725 9.25 -35.66 2.20
N LYS A 726 10.55 -35.86 2.54
CA LYS A 726 11.08 -35.59 3.88
C LYS A 726 11.45 -34.12 4.10
N LYS A 727 11.46 -33.31 3.04
CA LYS A 727 11.89 -31.90 3.05
C LYS A 727 10.78 -30.99 2.52
N MET A 728 9.57 -31.18 3.06
CA MET A 728 8.42 -30.33 2.79
C MET A 728 8.19 -29.37 3.95
N GLY A 729 8.10 -28.07 3.66
CA GLY A 729 7.73 -27.03 4.62
C GLY A 729 6.42 -26.36 4.26
N ILE A 730 5.81 -25.66 5.22
CA ILE A 730 4.58 -24.88 5.03
C ILE A 730 4.77 -23.44 5.48
N GLN A 731 4.12 -22.51 4.78
CA GLN A 731 4.12 -21.10 5.12
C GLN A 731 2.75 -20.46 4.91
N GLY A 732 2.35 -19.62 5.86
CA GLY A 732 1.26 -18.68 5.66
C GLY A 732 1.36 -17.44 6.52
N CYS A 733 0.74 -16.36 6.06
CA CYS A 733 0.59 -15.11 6.80
C CYS A 733 -0.89 -14.82 7.03
N SER A 734 -1.27 -14.13 8.12
CA SER A 734 -2.65 -13.74 8.40
C SER A 734 -3.58 -14.96 8.47
N PHE A 735 -4.63 -15.04 7.66
CA PHE A 735 -5.44 -16.26 7.53
C PHE A 735 -4.61 -17.50 7.16
N GLY A 736 -3.59 -17.33 6.31
CA GLY A 736 -2.57 -18.35 6.04
C GLY A 736 -1.75 -18.76 7.27
N GLY A 737 -1.51 -17.82 8.19
CA GLY A 737 -0.88 -18.10 9.48
C GLY A 737 -1.79 -18.96 10.37
N ALA A 738 -3.09 -18.63 10.40
CA ALA A 738 -4.10 -19.44 11.09
C ALA A 738 -4.19 -20.87 10.54
N GLN A 739 -4.18 -20.99 9.21
CA GLN A 739 -4.12 -22.28 8.50
C GLN A 739 -2.85 -23.07 8.86
N THR A 740 -1.71 -22.40 8.92
CA THR A 740 -0.43 -23.03 9.31
C THR A 740 -0.46 -23.54 10.74
N ASN A 741 -0.96 -22.72 11.68
CA ASN A 741 -1.13 -23.12 13.07
C ASN A 741 -2.08 -24.31 13.22
N TYR A 742 -3.15 -24.38 12.40
CA TYR A 742 -4.04 -25.54 12.36
C TYR A 742 -3.36 -26.79 11.81
N LEU A 743 -2.63 -26.69 10.71
CA LEU A 743 -1.96 -27.84 10.10
C LEU A 743 -0.95 -28.48 11.05
N VAL A 744 -0.14 -27.69 11.76
CA VAL A 744 0.88 -28.24 12.68
C VAL A 744 0.31 -28.94 13.91
N THR A 745 -0.95 -28.71 14.26
CA THR A 745 -1.63 -29.43 15.34
C THR A 745 -2.39 -30.68 14.86
N HIS A 746 -2.59 -30.83 13.55
CA HIS A 746 -3.38 -31.92 12.96
C HIS A 746 -2.56 -32.89 12.09
N THR A 747 -1.31 -32.56 11.78
CA THR A 747 -0.41 -33.44 11.03
C THR A 747 1.05 -33.26 11.43
N ASN A 748 1.86 -34.28 11.17
CA ASN A 748 3.31 -34.28 11.31
C ASN A 748 4.02 -34.42 9.94
N LEU A 749 3.30 -34.23 8.84
CA LEU A 749 3.82 -34.42 7.48
C LEU A 749 4.96 -33.47 7.11
N PHE A 750 5.00 -32.28 7.73
CA PHE A 750 5.91 -31.21 7.36
C PHE A 750 7.13 -31.14 8.28
N ALA A 751 8.30 -30.93 7.67
CA ALA A 751 9.58 -30.83 8.36
C ALA A 751 9.79 -29.47 9.05
N ALA A 752 9.10 -28.42 8.59
CA ALA A 752 9.16 -27.07 9.16
C ALA A 752 7.92 -26.24 8.80
N ALA A 753 7.51 -25.35 9.70
CA ALA A 753 6.37 -24.46 9.49
C ALA A 753 6.70 -23.02 9.87
N TYR A 754 6.31 -22.06 9.04
CA TYR A 754 6.41 -20.63 9.33
C TYR A 754 5.02 -19.97 9.29
N SER A 755 4.59 -19.41 10.42
CA SER A 755 3.32 -18.69 10.57
C SER A 755 3.58 -17.23 10.93
N ALA A 756 3.13 -16.32 10.08
CA ALA A 756 3.24 -14.87 10.29
C ALA A 756 1.89 -14.24 10.59
N SER A 757 1.83 -13.31 11.54
CA SER A 757 0.62 -12.56 11.88
C SER A 757 -0.63 -13.47 11.99
N GLY A 758 -0.43 -14.68 12.53
CA GLY A 758 -1.41 -15.76 12.46
C GLY A 758 -2.26 -15.86 13.72
N LEU A 759 -3.41 -16.53 13.59
CA LEU A 759 -4.32 -16.79 14.71
C LEU A 759 -4.21 -18.24 15.18
N ALA A 760 -4.41 -18.48 16.46
CA ALA A 760 -4.48 -19.84 17.01
C ALA A 760 -5.69 -20.08 17.90
N ASN A 761 -6.30 -19.01 18.42
CA ASN A 761 -7.48 -19.09 19.26
C ASN A 761 -8.61 -18.28 18.62
N PHE A 762 -9.52 -18.94 17.91
CA PHE A 762 -10.64 -18.25 17.25
C PHE A 762 -11.65 -17.75 18.26
N ILE A 763 -11.73 -18.36 19.45
CA ILE A 763 -12.62 -17.93 20.53
C ILE A 763 -12.13 -16.59 21.11
N SER A 764 -10.84 -16.52 21.47
CA SER A 764 -10.21 -15.26 21.94
C SER A 764 -10.30 -14.18 20.87
N HIS A 765 -9.97 -14.51 19.61
CA HIS A 765 -10.02 -13.54 18.52
C HIS A 765 -11.45 -13.08 18.21
N TYR A 766 -12.45 -13.97 18.18
CA TYR A 766 -13.85 -13.59 17.98
C TYR A 766 -14.34 -12.55 18.99
N GLY A 767 -13.83 -12.60 20.23
CA GLY A 767 -14.08 -11.60 21.28
C GLY A 767 -13.18 -10.36 21.24
N SER A 768 -12.28 -10.26 20.27
CA SER A 768 -11.28 -9.19 20.17
C SER A 768 -11.70 -8.04 19.23
N LEU A 769 -10.83 -7.03 19.14
CA LEU A 769 -11.07 -5.83 18.31
C LEU A 769 -10.02 -5.73 17.21
N ALA A 770 -10.44 -5.23 16.06
CA ALA A 770 -9.56 -4.78 15.00
C ALA A 770 -8.83 -3.47 15.38
N GLY A 771 -7.94 -2.98 14.51
CA GLY A 771 -7.04 -1.86 14.77
C GLY A 771 -7.74 -0.50 14.84
N ALA A 772 -8.82 -0.32 14.09
CA ALA A 772 -9.73 0.82 14.24
C ALA A 772 -10.74 0.60 15.38
N GLY A 773 -10.66 -0.56 16.03
CA GLY A 773 -11.33 -0.90 17.26
C GLY A 773 -12.69 -1.56 17.07
N GLU A 774 -13.08 -1.89 15.84
CA GLU A 774 -14.31 -2.62 15.52
C GLU A 774 -14.26 -4.06 16.05
N SER A 775 -15.44 -4.62 16.37
CA SER A 775 -15.56 -6.04 16.66
C SER A 775 -15.21 -6.87 15.42
N VAL A 776 -14.40 -7.92 15.58
CA VAL A 776 -14.04 -8.84 14.48
C VAL A 776 -15.07 -9.95 14.27
N GLN A 777 -16.19 -9.96 15.02
CA GLN A 777 -17.22 -11.00 14.91
C GLN A 777 -17.78 -11.14 13.49
N GLY A 778 -17.99 -10.02 12.78
CA GLY A 778 -18.44 -10.03 11.38
C GLY A 778 -17.46 -10.73 10.43
N VAL A 779 -16.16 -10.68 10.72
CA VAL A 779 -15.11 -11.39 9.95
C VAL A 779 -15.28 -12.91 10.07
N TYR A 780 -15.81 -13.38 11.21
CA TYR A 780 -16.17 -14.77 11.45
C TYR A 780 -17.50 -15.16 10.84
N GLU A 781 -18.53 -14.40 11.10
CA GLU A 781 -19.90 -14.79 10.74
C GLU A 781 -20.16 -14.63 9.24
N LEU A 782 -19.61 -13.57 8.62
CA LEU A 782 -19.92 -13.18 7.25
C LEU A 782 -18.69 -13.16 6.34
N GLY A 783 -17.51 -12.91 6.92
CA GLY A 783 -16.28 -12.62 6.18
C GLY A 783 -15.31 -13.81 6.02
N GLN A 784 -14.02 -13.47 5.91
CA GLN A 784 -12.90 -14.37 5.56
C GLN A 784 -12.78 -15.63 6.42
N MET A 785 -13.16 -15.58 7.69
CA MET A 785 -13.05 -16.76 8.56
C MET A 785 -14.21 -17.74 8.35
N ARG A 786 -15.24 -17.39 7.58
CA ARG A 786 -16.26 -18.30 7.02
C ARG A 786 -16.91 -19.24 8.05
N MET A 787 -17.16 -18.79 9.28
CA MET A 787 -17.82 -19.60 10.30
C MET A 787 -19.34 -19.66 10.09
N GLY A 788 -19.93 -18.64 9.48
CA GLY A 788 -21.34 -18.64 9.06
C GLY A 788 -22.38 -18.51 10.17
N ALA A 789 -21.97 -18.52 11.43
CA ALA A 789 -22.81 -18.29 12.59
C ALA A 789 -21.96 -17.81 13.77
N SER A 790 -22.60 -17.20 14.76
CA SER A 790 -21.93 -16.71 15.97
C SER A 790 -21.32 -17.86 16.79
N LEU A 791 -20.32 -17.52 17.60
CA LEU A 791 -19.65 -18.47 18.49
C LEU A 791 -20.64 -19.20 19.43
N TRP A 792 -21.72 -18.56 19.84
CA TRP A 792 -22.71 -19.16 20.75
C TRP A 792 -23.71 -20.08 20.06
N GLN A 793 -23.86 -19.96 18.74
CA GLN A 793 -24.70 -20.86 17.95
C GLN A 793 -23.96 -22.15 17.57
N ILE A 794 -22.65 -22.06 17.31
CA ILE A 794 -21.82 -23.18 16.84
C ILE A 794 -20.50 -23.30 17.65
N PRO A 795 -20.55 -23.39 18.99
CA PRO A 795 -19.35 -23.34 19.84
C PRO A 795 -18.34 -24.44 19.49
N ASP A 796 -18.81 -25.65 19.19
CA ASP A 796 -17.96 -26.80 18.85
C ASP A 796 -17.15 -26.55 17.56
N GLN A 797 -17.67 -25.77 16.62
CA GLN A 797 -17.01 -25.46 15.35
C GLN A 797 -15.90 -24.43 15.59
N TYR A 798 -16.12 -23.42 16.43
CA TYR A 798 -15.06 -22.48 16.79
C TYR A 798 -13.96 -23.17 17.61
N ILE A 799 -14.32 -24.09 18.52
CA ILE A 799 -13.38 -24.96 19.23
C ILE A 799 -12.57 -25.78 18.22
N LYS A 800 -13.25 -26.47 17.30
CA LYS A 800 -12.61 -27.32 16.29
C LYS A 800 -11.64 -26.54 15.40
N ASN A 801 -11.96 -25.31 15.01
CA ASN A 801 -11.07 -24.49 14.17
C ASN A 801 -9.97 -23.75 14.97
N SER A 802 -9.92 -23.86 16.31
CA SER A 802 -8.93 -23.19 17.16
C SER A 802 -7.75 -24.11 17.51
N PRO A 803 -6.59 -24.03 16.82
CA PRO A 803 -5.46 -24.93 17.07
C PRO A 803 -4.83 -24.83 18.45
N ILE A 804 -5.03 -23.74 19.20
CA ILE A 804 -4.49 -23.60 20.55
C ILE A 804 -4.89 -24.75 21.48
N LEU A 805 -6.09 -25.33 21.28
CA LEU A 805 -6.62 -26.44 22.08
C LEU A 805 -5.95 -27.78 21.76
N GLU A 806 -5.15 -27.83 20.70
CA GLU A 806 -4.44 -29.00 20.18
C GLU A 806 -2.92 -28.77 20.14
N ALA A 807 -2.43 -27.77 20.89
CA ALA A 807 -1.02 -27.40 20.92
C ALA A 807 -0.10 -28.54 21.41
N ASP A 808 -0.62 -29.49 22.19
CA ASP A 808 0.09 -30.68 22.65
C ASP A 808 0.41 -31.67 21.53
N LYS A 809 -0.30 -31.59 20.39
CA LYS A 809 -0.05 -32.43 19.21
C LYS A 809 1.08 -31.91 18.31
N VAL A 810 1.52 -30.66 18.50
CA VAL A 810 2.59 -30.09 17.66
C VAL A 810 3.88 -30.90 17.79
N THR A 811 4.43 -31.29 16.65
CA THR A 811 5.74 -31.97 16.53
C THR A 811 6.65 -31.30 15.51
N THR A 812 6.08 -30.64 14.50
CA THR A 812 6.79 -29.83 13.51
C THR A 812 7.42 -28.59 14.17
N PRO A 813 8.72 -28.30 13.93
CA PRO A 813 9.34 -27.03 14.33
C PRO A 813 8.57 -25.84 13.75
N LEU A 814 8.23 -24.89 14.62
CA LEU A 814 7.36 -23.76 14.28
C LEU A 814 8.09 -22.42 14.46
N PHE A 815 8.11 -21.63 13.41
CA PHE A 815 8.59 -20.26 13.43
C PHE A 815 7.40 -19.29 13.35
N LEU A 816 7.19 -18.51 14.39
CA LEU A 816 6.17 -17.47 14.49
C LEU A 816 6.77 -16.08 14.23
N MET A 817 6.05 -15.23 13.51
CA MET A 817 6.34 -13.79 13.42
C MET A 817 5.07 -13.01 13.73
N HIS A 818 5.21 -11.93 14.50
CA HIS A 818 4.09 -11.05 14.80
C HIS A 818 4.55 -9.62 15.11
N THR A 819 3.65 -8.64 14.97
CA THR A 819 3.91 -7.25 15.34
C THR A 819 3.04 -6.82 16.52
N THR A 820 3.52 -5.91 17.37
CA THR A 820 2.73 -5.49 18.54
C THR A 820 1.55 -4.59 18.18
N ASN A 821 1.59 -3.95 17.01
CA ASN A 821 0.53 -3.05 16.53
C ASN A 821 -0.31 -3.70 15.42
N ASP A 822 -0.32 -5.04 15.35
CA ASP A 822 -1.20 -5.76 14.44
C ASP A 822 -2.67 -5.56 14.85
N GLY A 823 -3.35 -4.72 14.09
CA GLY A 823 -4.78 -4.43 14.25
C GLY A 823 -5.70 -5.43 13.54
N ILE A 824 -5.19 -6.48 12.90
CA ILE A 824 -6.03 -7.48 12.24
C ILE A 824 -5.95 -8.80 13.00
N CYS A 825 -4.76 -9.18 13.45
CA CYS A 825 -4.53 -10.37 14.27
C CYS A 825 -3.85 -9.91 15.57
N PRO A 826 -4.54 -9.84 16.71
CA PRO A 826 -3.97 -9.29 17.93
C PRO A 826 -2.73 -10.05 18.40
N PHE A 827 -1.67 -9.32 18.77
CA PHE A 827 -0.43 -9.90 19.30
C PHE A 827 -0.68 -10.83 20.50
N ALA A 828 -1.68 -10.52 21.34
CA ALA A 828 -2.06 -11.38 22.45
C ALA A 828 -2.42 -12.81 22.00
N ASN A 829 -3.07 -12.97 20.83
CA ASN A 829 -3.50 -14.27 20.33
C ASN A 829 -2.32 -15.19 20.00
N VAL A 830 -1.27 -14.65 19.36
CA VAL A 830 -0.05 -15.43 19.10
C VAL A 830 0.74 -15.70 20.39
N VAL A 831 0.70 -14.78 21.35
CA VAL A 831 1.34 -14.97 22.67
C VAL A 831 0.67 -16.09 23.44
N GLU A 832 -0.66 -16.21 23.40
CA GLU A 832 -1.40 -17.36 23.97
C GLU A 832 -0.86 -18.68 23.40
N PHE A 833 -0.69 -18.75 22.07
CA PHE A 833 -0.19 -19.96 21.41
C PHE A 833 1.28 -20.25 21.74
N PHE A 834 2.15 -19.24 21.62
CA PHE A 834 3.57 -19.38 21.93
C PHE A 834 3.79 -19.83 23.38
N THR A 835 3.09 -19.23 24.34
CA THR A 835 3.23 -19.59 25.76
C THR A 835 2.71 -21.00 26.05
N GLY A 836 1.62 -21.43 25.40
CA GLY A 836 1.14 -22.81 25.44
C GLY A 836 2.16 -23.81 24.89
N LEU A 837 2.68 -23.55 23.69
CA LEU A 837 3.71 -24.38 23.06
C LEU A 837 5.01 -24.45 23.88
N ARG A 838 5.46 -23.30 24.42
CA ARG A 838 6.61 -23.23 25.33
C ARG A 838 6.37 -24.07 26.58
N ARG A 839 5.19 -23.95 27.21
CA ARG A 839 4.82 -24.74 28.40
C ARG A 839 4.86 -26.25 28.13
N LEU A 840 4.51 -26.64 26.91
CA LEU A 840 4.49 -28.02 26.42
C LEU A 840 5.84 -28.51 25.86
N GLY A 841 6.90 -27.70 25.95
CA GLY A 841 8.24 -28.05 25.48
C GLY A 841 8.35 -28.21 23.96
N LYS A 842 7.48 -27.55 23.19
CA LYS A 842 7.50 -27.62 21.72
C LYS A 842 8.58 -26.72 21.15
N LYS A 843 9.21 -27.13 20.05
CA LYS A 843 10.21 -26.34 19.32
C LYS A 843 9.55 -25.17 18.59
N VAL A 844 9.53 -24.01 19.25
CA VAL A 844 8.90 -22.80 18.72
C VAL A 844 9.77 -21.56 18.96
N TRP A 845 9.84 -20.69 17.96
CA TRP A 845 10.43 -19.36 18.06
C TRP A 845 9.39 -18.32 17.65
N MET A 846 9.36 -17.16 18.31
CA MET A 846 8.50 -16.04 17.91
C MET A 846 9.29 -14.75 17.78
N LEU A 847 9.24 -14.12 16.62
CA LEU A 847 9.79 -12.78 16.42
C LEU A 847 8.72 -11.73 16.64
N GLN A 848 9.01 -10.78 17.51
CA GLN A 848 8.15 -9.62 17.81
C GLN A 848 8.80 -8.35 17.28
N TYR A 849 8.10 -7.65 16.38
CA TYR A 849 8.47 -6.32 15.87
C TYR A 849 7.53 -5.24 16.44
N ASP A 850 8.08 -4.13 16.94
CA ASP A 850 7.32 -3.16 17.75
C ASP A 850 6.69 -1.98 16.96
N ASP A 851 7.16 -1.73 15.74
CA ASP A 851 6.84 -0.51 14.96
C ASP A 851 6.23 -0.81 13.58
N CYS A 852 5.56 -1.95 13.43
CA CYS A 852 4.92 -2.37 12.18
C CYS A 852 3.45 -2.77 12.44
N ASN A 853 2.62 -2.72 11.39
CA ASN A 853 1.21 -3.12 11.45
C ASN A 853 1.08 -4.62 11.12
N HIS A 854 0.04 -5.05 10.39
CA HIS A 854 -0.16 -6.45 10.05
C HIS A 854 1.00 -7.11 9.26
N GLY A 855 1.85 -6.32 8.59
CA GLY A 855 3.04 -6.80 7.87
C GLY A 855 4.28 -5.93 8.13
N LEU A 856 5.43 -6.38 7.63
CA LEU A 856 6.72 -5.72 7.76
C LEU A 856 7.18 -5.12 6.42
N TRP A 857 7.87 -3.99 6.51
CA TRP A 857 8.44 -3.28 5.35
C TRP A 857 9.86 -2.82 5.65
N GLY A 858 10.62 -2.46 4.62
CA GLY A 858 11.98 -1.89 4.77
C GLY A 858 12.94 -2.79 5.58
N LYS A 859 13.65 -2.21 6.56
CA LYS A 859 14.66 -2.92 7.35
C LYS A 859 14.09 -4.11 8.16
N PRO A 860 12.94 -4.01 8.86
CA PRO A 860 12.28 -5.16 9.48
C PRO A 860 12.00 -6.31 8.50
N ALA A 861 11.52 -6.00 7.30
CA ALA A 861 11.28 -7.01 6.27
C ALA A 861 12.59 -7.71 5.84
N ALA A 862 13.68 -6.95 5.73
CA ALA A 862 14.99 -7.49 5.41
C ALA A 862 15.51 -8.47 6.47
N ASP A 863 15.42 -8.11 7.76
CA ASP A 863 15.79 -9.01 8.86
C ASP A 863 14.96 -10.29 8.86
N LEU A 864 13.64 -10.18 8.72
CA LEU A 864 12.77 -11.35 8.69
C LEU A 864 13.07 -12.26 7.49
N SER A 865 13.32 -11.69 6.30
CA SER A 865 13.63 -12.47 5.09
C SER A 865 14.87 -13.37 5.28
N ILE A 866 15.89 -12.88 5.99
CA ILE A 866 17.08 -13.66 6.33
C ILE A 866 16.71 -14.81 7.27
N ARG A 867 15.93 -14.54 8.32
CA ARG A 867 15.55 -15.53 9.34
C ARG A 867 14.65 -16.63 8.78
N ILE A 868 13.70 -16.30 7.90
CA ILE A 868 12.89 -17.30 7.17
C ILE A 868 13.80 -18.19 6.32
N THR A 869 14.74 -17.58 5.59
CA THR A 869 15.70 -18.33 4.75
C THR A 869 16.54 -19.29 5.60
N GLN A 870 17.12 -18.81 6.71
CA GLN A 870 17.90 -19.64 7.63
C GLN A 870 17.08 -20.77 8.24
N PHE A 871 15.84 -20.49 8.64
CA PHE A 871 14.94 -21.48 9.22
C PHE A 871 14.63 -22.61 8.23
N PHE A 872 14.23 -22.27 7.01
CA PHE A 872 13.97 -23.30 5.99
C PHE A 872 15.23 -23.99 5.52
N ASP A 873 16.36 -23.28 5.33
CA ASP A 873 17.61 -23.91 4.91
C ASP A 873 18.09 -24.93 5.95
N HIS A 874 17.93 -24.65 7.25
CA HIS A 874 18.26 -25.62 8.30
C HIS A 874 17.43 -26.91 8.18
N TYR A 875 16.10 -26.79 8.15
CA TYR A 875 15.23 -27.97 8.18
C TYR A 875 15.09 -28.68 6.82
N LEU A 876 15.11 -27.93 5.72
CA LEU A 876 14.81 -28.43 4.39
C LEU A 876 16.06 -28.74 3.56
N LYS A 877 17.19 -28.10 3.86
CA LYS A 877 18.49 -28.31 3.17
C LYS A 877 19.63 -28.76 4.09
N ASP A 878 19.36 -29.01 5.37
CA ASP A 878 20.36 -29.47 6.35
C ASP A 878 21.50 -28.45 6.58
N ALA A 879 21.23 -27.16 6.42
CA ALA A 879 22.19 -26.10 6.77
C ALA A 879 22.40 -26.00 8.29
N PRO A 880 23.54 -25.48 8.78
CA PRO A 880 23.71 -25.23 10.21
C PRO A 880 22.64 -24.27 10.78
N PRO A 881 22.18 -24.45 12.02
CA PRO A 881 21.19 -23.57 12.62
C PRO A 881 21.79 -22.18 12.90
N PRO A 882 21.02 -21.09 12.78
CA PRO A 882 21.46 -19.77 13.21
C PRO A 882 21.45 -19.64 14.74
N LYS A 883 22.33 -18.79 15.29
CA LYS A 883 22.46 -18.57 16.74
C LYS A 883 21.17 -18.10 17.41
N TRP A 884 20.33 -17.33 16.71
CA TRP A 884 19.04 -16.89 17.23
C TRP A 884 18.08 -18.06 17.49
N MET A 885 18.22 -19.18 16.76
CA MET A 885 17.44 -20.40 17.03
C MET A 885 18.01 -21.18 18.22
N VAL A 886 19.34 -21.20 18.37
CA VAL A 886 20.02 -22.01 19.40
C VAL A 886 19.98 -21.35 20.78
N ASN A 887 20.24 -20.03 20.86
CA ASN A 887 20.47 -19.34 22.13
C ASN A 887 19.40 -18.29 22.48
N GLY A 888 18.46 -17.99 21.57
CA GLY A 888 17.60 -16.82 21.70
C GLY A 888 18.37 -15.49 21.62
N VAL A 889 17.70 -14.36 21.82
CA VAL A 889 18.34 -13.03 21.92
C VAL A 889 17.71 -12.27 23.09
N PRO A 890 18.43 -11.99 24.19
CA PRO A 890 17.87 -11.25 25.35
C PRO A 890 17.35 -9.86 24.97
N ALA A 891 16.30 -9.36 25.62
CA ALA A 891 15.73 -8.02 25.35
C ALA A 891 16.76 -6.89 25.49
N ALA A 892 17.71 -7.05 26.41
CA ALA A 892 18.80 -6.10 26.63
C ALA A 892 19.72 -5.94 25.41
N MET A 893 19.78 -6.96 24.54
CA MET A 893 20.57 -6.97 23.32
C MET A 893 19.77 -6.55 22.08
N LYS A 894 18.52 -6.10 22.27
CA LYS A 894 17.66 -5.62 21.18
C LYS A 894 18.31 -4.45 20.45
N GLY A 895 18.57 -4.66 19.16
CA GLY A 895 19.26 -3.67 18.34
C GLY A 895 20.77 -3.55 18.64
N ILE A 896 21.37 -4.56 19.29
CA ILE A 896 22.81 -4.66 19.56
C ILE A 896 23.36 -5.96 18.97
N GLU A 897 22.73 -7.11 19.25
CA GLU A 897 23.05 -8.39 18.63
C GLU A 897 21.87 -8.90 17.81
N THR A 898 22.15 -9.40 16.60
CA THR A 898 21.11 -9.91 15.70
C THR A 898 20.90 -11.42 15.83
N GLY A 899 21.94 -12.16 16.24
CA GLY A 899 21.95 -13.62 16.31
C GLY A 899 21.88 -14.30 14.94
N LEU A 900 22.15 -13.57 13.84
CA LEU A 900 22.06 -14.08 12.48
C LEU A 900 23.27 -14.98 12.09
N GLU A 901 24.33 -15.03 12.89
CA GLU A 901 25.47 -15.91 12.59
C GLU A 901 25.06 -17.39 12.71
N LEU A 902 25.65 -18.25 11.87
CA LEU A 902 25.43 -19.69 11.94
C LEU A 902 26.22 -20.32 13.10
N ASP A 903 25.63 -21.30 13.78
CA ASP A 903 26.26 -22.09 14.83
C ASP A 903 26.84 -23.39 14.22
N ASN A 904 28.18 -23.44 14.15
CA ASN A 904 28.92 -24.60 13.65
C ASN A 904 29.40 -25.55 14.77
N SER A 905 28.96 -25.35 16.03
CA SER A 905 29.40 -26.15 17.18
C SER A 905 28.71 -27.52 17.28
N GLY A 906 27.77 -27.83 16.39
CA GLY A 906 27.00 -29.08 16.40
C GLY A 906 25.82 -29.09 17.37
N LYS A 907 25.53 -27.96 18.04
CA LYS A 907 24.32 -27.79 18.84
C LYS A 907 23.09 -27.81 17.92
N VAL A 908 22.09 -28.59 18.30
CA VAL A 908 20.79 -28.62 17.62
C VAL A 908 19.80 -27.77 18.43
N PRO A 909 18.96 -26.95 17.78
CA PRO A 909 17.97 -26.12 18.46
C PRO A 909 16.90 -26.91 19.20
#